data_AF-A0AAE5P5F1-F1
#
_entry.id   AF-A0AAE5P5F1-F1
#
_cell.length_a   1.000
_cell.length_b   1.000
_cell.length_c   1.000
_cell.angle_alpha   90.00
_cell.angle_beta   90.00
_cell.angle_gamma   90.00
#
_symmetry.space_group_name_H-M   'P 1'
#
loop_
_entity.id
_entity.type
_entity.pdbx_description
1 polymer ?
#
loop_
_entity_poly.entity_id
_entity_poly.type
_entity_poly.pdbx_seq_one_letter_code
_entity_poly.pdbx_strand_id
1 'polypeptide(L)'
;MKKGSIYRFIAFALMFTLCFSQLGLLKTQAAGNPPANEKTLSIGKAAKGTFTEPEQTHWYKINPSKQDVAKFSHYRIKLQSDDEVNITVYSSLENAKNNVAFDRYMGYSYKDEPAQLDFPIAWTGPYYVKVEYYGSEDGMIEEDAEDGSTSPEPQPEEKTEVPYTISYGGASLPPSQMMEEECPAELSTSQKENGKGILKDLRTIRDAVLSKTAGGKDLSSLYYKAAPFISSKMIIDKSMREQVYKDLVQLKGLFTDVAKNGASSTYMITSADQKAINDLYSIAYKSVPTALKKDLEKVAAQTKLKDVTDLNVSSVLVRAKLVSANSVSTKAETRYIVKLKDGANAKSFKTKAQSKSASIESINPLKQSAASFDNMFVIQLDDSNAKSFSTSSAQGKMTAKQIQALPETEFIEPVQEYHALSMDSQYPYQWSLNNTGKNDGTQHADIQYESLEKLLNGQKLKDTVIAVADTGVDSSLADLKGVVDTKTGYNYVDRSSNATDDNGHGTHVAGIIAASANNNYSMAGINSHAKILPVKILDASGSGDTEQIAYGIIYAVDHGAKVINLSLGGSYSRVLEYSLKYAYDHNVTVVAASGNDGMEELSYPASSAYAISVGASNRLDIVSDYSNYGKGLDITAPGSDIPSLVPDGNVTYLSGTSMATPHVAAVAGLLLSQNPGLKPKDVEKRLTDTAKDIKFDEKDAPVYDDEESPLEPPAPGYDYVSGWGRLNAYSAVSAQQLQAQVNTFVSTQKIVTGKAQSGSTVKVMNGSKTLGTVKADAKNTFSVNIPAQKADTVLQVVVTNGKASTSIRAVVQKAPAKPAVKAVTNKDEYVTGTSKANFTVNVKNSAKKVIASAKADAKGAFKVKIPKQKENTVLYITATNSQKQESEEVKVTVRDVIAPNAPKVNPVSDADTTIKGTAEANASVVAKVNNKEIGKAKANAKGQYSITIKKQKAGTAISVTAADAANNTSKATTVKVSDKTPPVAPSVNAVTTKSTAVTGKAEANATVTVTVNKKSIGSAAANSKGQYSVKIKKQKEKTVLSVTAKDKANNTSKATAKTVTK
;
A
#
# COMPACT_ATOMS: atom_id res chain seq x y z
N MET A 1 52.99 -37.04 24.61
CA MET A 1 53.05 -35.55 24.70
C MET A 1 52.62 -34.96 23.36
N LYS A 2 52.13 -33.71 23.31
CA LYS A 2 51.49 -33.14 22.10
C LYS A 2 52.52 -32.72 21.03
N LYS A 3 52.36 -33.19 19.79
CA LYS A 3 52.92 -32.59 18.57
C LYS A 3 51.76 -32.21 17.64
N GLY A 4 51.40 -30.92 17.59
CA GLY A 4 50.49 -30.36 16.58
C GLY A 4 51.31 -29.57 15.57
N SER A 5 51.21 -29.81 14.26
CA SER A 5 50.05 -29.61 13.36
C SER A 5 50.06 -28.22 12.71
N ILE A 6 50.94 -28.15 11.72
CA ILE A 6 51.24 -27.10 10.72
C ILE A 6 49.98 -26.81 9.84
N TYR A 7 50.13 -26.08 8.73
CA TYR A 7 49.20 -25.90 7.59
C TYR A 7 48.03 -24.93 7.82
N ARG A 8 47.96 -23.84 7.04
CA ARG A 8 47.35 -22.54 7.39
C ARG A 8 46.82 -21.70 6.17
N PHE A 9 45.99 -20.66 6.42
CA PHE A 9 45.56 -19.49 5.59
C PHE A 9 44.76 -19.67 4.29
N ILE A 10 43.59 -18.99 4.20
CA ILE A 10 43.36 -17.79 3.35
C ILE A 10 42.36 -16.87 4.09
N ALA A 11 42.69 -15.59 4.21
CA ALA A 11 41.78 -14.52 4.66
C ALA A 11 42.45 -13.14 4.59
N PHE A 12 43.69 -13.04 5.07
CA PHE A 12 44.28 -11.73 5.39
C PHE A 12 44.59 -10.85 4.16
N ALA A 13 44.97 -11.47 3.04
CA ALA A 13 45.18 -10.78 1.77
C ALA A 13 43.91 -10.17 1.15
N LEU A 14 42.73 -10.41 1.75
CA LEU A 14 41.43 -9.87 1.33
C LEU A 14 40.89 -8.81 2.31
N MET A 15 41.59 -8.51 3.40
CA MET A 15 41.24 -7.41 4.31
C MET A 15 41.97 -6.12 3.91
N PHE A 16 41.69 -5.61 2.71
CA PHE A 16 42.35 -4.40 2.18
C PHE A 16 41.52 -3.64 1.10
N THR A 17 40.18 -3.60 1.17
CA THR A 17 39.32 -2.94 0.13
C THR A 17 38.10 -2.12 0.61
N LEU A 18 38.15 -0.76 0.44
CA LEU A 18 37.06 0.28 0.37
C LEU A 18 36.69 0.95 1.75
N CYS A 19 36.13 2.18 2.02
CA CYS A 19 35.86 3.52 1.39
C CYS A 19 35.54 4.58 2.52
N PHE A 20 34.93 5.80 2.42
CA PHE A 20 33.93 6.41 1.49
C PHE A 20 33.60 7.97 1.63
N SER A 21 34.50 8.92 1.34
CA SER A 21 34.23 10.36 1.03
C SER A 21 35.34 11.01 0.14
N GLN A 22 35.17 11.96 -0.79
CA GLN A 22 34.23 13.06 -0.97
C GLN A 22 33.91 13.25 -2.47
N LEU A 23 32.82 13.98 -2.78
CA LEU A 23 32.54 14.51 -4.13
C LEU A 23 32.84 16.01 -4.24
N GLY A 24 33.78 16.50 -3.41
CA GLY A 24 34.17 17.89 -3.34
C GLY A 24 34.93 18.35 -4.58
N LEU A 25 34.66 19.59 -5.02
CA LEU A 25 35.47 20.28 -6.01
C LEU A 25 36.82 20.71 -5.38
N LEU A 26 37.92 20.13 -5.84
CA LEU A 26 39.26 20.48 -5.34
C LEU A 26 39.60 21.95 -5.65
N LYS A 27 39.77 22.74 -4.58
CA LYS A 27 40.41 24.06 -4.64
C LYS A 27 41.92 23.91 -4.45
N THR A 28 42.66 23.97 -5.56
CA THR A 28 44.09 24.28 -5.50
C THR A 28 44.27 25.77 -5.16
N GLN A 29 45.29 26.12 -4.37
CA GLN A 29 45.48 27.52 -3.90
C GLN A 29 46.19 28.44 -4.90
N ALA A 30 46.59 27.92 -6.07
CA ALA A 30 47.18 28.72 -7.14
C ALA A 30 46.11 29.18 -8.14
N ALA A 31 46.09 30.47 -8.46
CA ALA A 31 45.28 30.99 -9.55
C ALA A 31 45.89 30.54 -10.89
N GLY A 32 45.24 29.57 -11.54
CA GLY A 32 45.72 29.03 -12.83
C GLY A 32 45.73 30.09 -13.93
N ASN A 33 46.72 30.02 -14.82
CA ASN A 33 46.77 30.88 -16.00
C ASN A 33 45.48 30.69 -16.84
N PRO A 34 44.70 31.76 -17.08
CA PRO A 34 43.37 31.64 -17.66
C PRO A 34 43.43 31.11 -19.11
N PRO A 35 42.38 30.41 -19.59
CA PRO A 35 42.34 29.92 -20.97
C PRO A 35 42.57 31.03 -21.99
N ALA A 36 43.68 30.93 -22.72
CA ALA A 36 44.09 31.84 -23.77
C ALA A 36 44.54 31.05 -25.00
N ASN A 37 44.21 31.53 -26.20
CA ASN A 37 44.53 30.89 -27.48
C ASN A 37 44.03 29.43 -27.61
N GLU A 38 42.87 29.12 -27.03
CA GLU A 38 42.42 27.73 -26.85
C GLU A 38 41.94 27.07 -28.15
N LYS A 39 42.51 25.90 -28.45
CA LYS A 39 42.28 25.17 -29.71
C LYS A 39 40.96 24.38 -29.66
N THR A 40 40.06 24.61 -30.62
CA THR A 40 38.81 23.84 -30.73
C THR A 40 39.12 22.40 -31.17
N LEU A 41 38.79 21.41 -30.34
CA LEU A 41 38.81 20.01 -30.75
C LEU A 41 37.56 19.67 -31.58
N SER A 42 37.63 18.62 -32.40
CA SER A 42 36.48 18.08 -33.14
C SER A 42 36.40 16.57 -32.96
N ILE A 43 35.18 16.06 -32.78
CA ILE A 43 34.95 14.63 -32.51
C ILE A 43 35.58 13.74 -33.59
N GLY A 44 36.32 12.72 -33.16
CA GLY A 44 37.03 11.79 -34.05
C GLY A 44 38.27 12.36 -34.75
N LYS A 45 38.65 13.63 -34.51
CA LYS A 45 39.90 14.22 -35.02
C LYS A 45 40.92 14.38 -33.91
N ALA A 46 42.13 13.86 -34.13
CA ALA A 46 43.27 14.11 -33.26
C ALA A 46 43.90 15.48 -33.57
N ALA A 47 44.30 16.19 -32.51
CA ALA A 47 45.18 17.34 -32.56
C ALA A 47 46.54 16.96 -31.95
N LYS A 48 47.61 17.61 -32.41
CA LYS A 48 48.94 17.48 -31.83
C LYS A 48 49.29 18.74 -31.03
N GLY A 49 50.18 18.58 -30.07
CA GLY A 49 50.90 19.67 -29.41
C GLY A 49 52.32 19.21 -29.06
N THR A 50 53.16 20.19 -28.73
CA THR A 50 54.53 19.98 -28.28
C THR A 50 54.80 21.03 -27.22
N PHE A 51 55.27 20.64 -26.04
CA PHE A 51 55.84 21.57 -25.06
C PHE A 51 57.32 21.77 -25.36
N THR A 52 57.84 22.97 -25.15
CA THR A 52 59.25 23.31 -25.39
C THR A 52 60.02 23.64 -24.11
N GLU A 53 59.31 23.82 -23.00
CA GLU A 53 59.82 24.19 -21.69
C GLU A 53 58.94 23.52 -20.61
N PRO A 54 59.44 23.26 -19.38
CA PRO A 54 58.62 22.90 -18.22
C PRO A 54 57.56 23.96 -17.86
N GLU A 55 56.61 23.58 -17.00
CA GLU A 55 55.45 24.38 -16.54
C GLU A 55 54.50 24.91 -17.65
N GLN A 56 54.76 24.61 -18.92
CA GLN A 56 53.92 25.05 -20.03
C GLN A 56 52.53 24.40 -20.01
N THR A 57 51.51 25.20 -20.36
CA THR A 57 50.09 24.81 -20.37
C THR A 57 49.47 25.02 -21.75
N HIS A 58 48.78 24.00 -22.27
CA HIS A 58 48.01 24.06 -23.50
C HIS A 58 46.51 23.91 -23.26
N TRP A 59 45.74 24.89 -23.75
CA TRP A 59 44.27 24.92 -23.62
C TRP A 59 43.55 24.47 -24.90
N TYR A 60 42.47 23.71 -24.70
CA TYR A 60 41.55 23.26 -25.73
C TYR A 60 40.09 23.49 -25.30
N LYS A 61 39.17 23.51 -26.27
CA LYS A 61 37.73 23.58 -26.02
C LYS A 61 36.93 22.55 -26.83
N ILE A 62 35.88 22.01 -26.20
CA ILE A 62 34.91 21.09 -26.80
C ILE A 62 33.52 21.73 -26.73
N ASN A 63 32.89 21.90 -27.89
CA ASN A 63 31.53 22.43 -28.02
C ASN A 63 30.56 21.28 -28.30
N PRO A 64 29.56 21.00 -27.46
CA PRO A 64 28.56 19.97 -27.74
C PRO A 64 27.73 20.32 -28.96
N SER A 65 27.67 19.42 -29.95
CA SER A 65 26.67 19.53 -31.01
C SER A 65 25.36 18.89 -30.55
N LYS A 66 24.22 19.37 -31.07
CA LYS A 66 22.91 18.74 -30.82
C LYS A 66 22.87 17.25 -31.22
N GLN A 67 23.70 16.86 -32.20
CA GLN A 67 23.81 15.47 -32.64
C GLN A 67 24.62 14.60 -31.68
N ASP A 68 25.59 15.18 -30.96
CA ASP A 68 26.33 14.44 -29.93
C ASP A 68 25.45 14.20 -28.70
N VAL A 69 24.78 15.24 -28.21
CA VAL A 69 23.85 15.17 -27.05
C VAL A 69 22.77 14.11 -27.31
N ALA A 70 22.14 14.12 -28.48
CA ALA A 70 21.09 13.16 -28.87
C ALA A 70 21.59 11.73 -29.18
N LYS A 71 22.89 11.43 -29.01
CA LYS A 71 23.50 10.14 -29.36
C LYS A 71 24.38 9.55 -28.27
N PHE A 72 25.02 10.39 -27.47
CA PHE A 72 26.04 10.03 -26.51
C PHE A 72 25.73 10.62 -25.15
N SER A 73 25.84 9.81 -24.10
CA SER A 73 25.78 10.28 -22.71
C SER A 73 27.06 10.99 -22.26
N HIS A 74 28.19 10.68 -22.90
CA HIS A 74 29.54 11.00 -22.45
C HIS A 74 30.44 11.33 -23.65
N TYR A 75 31.48 12.12 -23.40
CA TYR A 75 32.66 12.19 -24.25
C TYR A 75 33.82 11.41 -23.62
N ARG A 76 34.50 10.62 -24.45
CA ARG A 76 35.75 9.93 -24.12
C ARG A 76 36.92 10.70 -24.71
N ILE A 77 37.72 11.34 -23.87
CA ILE A 77 38.96 12.00 -24.30
C ILE A 77 40.17 11.07 -24.08
N LYS A 78 41.14 11.18 -24.99
CA LYS A 78 42.39 10.43 -25.00
C LYS A 78 43.55 11.40 -25.22
N LEU A 79 44.54 11.34 -24.33
CA LEU A 79 45.85 11.96 -24.47
C LEU A 79 46.91 10.86 -24.54
N GLN A 80 47.91 11.00 -25.42
CA GLN A 80 49.14 10.20 -25.41
C GLN A 80 50.34 11.14 -25.50
N SER A 81 51.32 10.96 -24.63
CA SER A 81 52.71 11.41 -24.79
C SER A 81 53.66 10.26 -24.47
N ASP A 82 54.96 10.43 -24.76
CA ASP A 82 56.02 9.52 -24.29
C ASP A 82 56.64 9.99 -22.95
N ASP A 83 56.24 11.17 -22.47
CA ASP A 83 56.64 11.80 -21.21
C ASP A 83 55.42 12.02 -20.31
N GLU A 84 55.64 12.31 -19.02
CA GLU A 84 54.54 12.55 -18.08
C GLU A 84 53.83 13.89 -18.36
N VAL A 85 52.61 13.80 -18.92
CA VAL A 85 51.78 14.95 -19.29
C VAL A 85 50.40 14.84 -18.66
N ASN A 86 50.04 15.86 -17.88
CA ASN A 86 48.77 15.97 -17.16
C ASN A 86 47.64 16.48 -18.07
N ILE A 87 46.42 16.03 -17.80
CA ILE A 87 45.18 16.47 -18.45
C ILE A 87 44.08 16.73 -17.41
N THR A 88 43.30 17.80 -17.61
CA THR A 88 42.11 18.10 -16.80
C THR A 88 40.97 18.62 -17.67
N VAL A 89 39.75 18.13 -17.46
CA VAL A 89 38.53 18.61 -18.13
C VAL A 89 37.66 19.41 -17.16
N TYR A 90 37.25 20.59 -17.59
CA TYR A 90 36.43 21.55 -16.86
C TYR A 90 35.05 21.69 -17.53
N SER A 91 33.99 21.67 -16.74
CA SER A 91 32.60 21.82 -17.20
C SER A 91 32.24 23.24 -17.68
N SER A 92 33.03 24.25 -17.33
CA SER A 92 32.80 25.65 -17.72
C SER A 92 34.09 26.48 -17.80
N LEU A 93 34.01 27.66 -18.42
CA LEU A 93 35.11 28.63 -18.46
C LEU A 93 35.44 29.19 -17.06
N GLU A 94 34.45 29.30 -16.19
CA GLU A 94 34.61 29.79 -14.82
C GLU A 94 35.38 28.78 -13.96
N ASN A 95 35.00 27.51 -14.06
CA ASN A 95 35.71 26.39 -13.43
C ASN A 95 37.15 26.28 -13.95
N ALA A 96 37.37 26.46 -15.26
CA ALA A 96 38.70 26.50 -15.86
C ALA A 96 39.57 27.66 -15.34
N LYS A 97 39.01 28.88 -15.22
CA LYS A 97 39.72 30.05 -14.67
C LYS A 97 40.04 29.90 -13.18
N ASN A 98 39.16 29.25 -12.43
CA ASN A 98 39.34 29.02 -11.00
C ASN A 98 40.22 27.78 -10.69
N ASN A 99 40.68 27.05 -11.72
CA ASN A 99 41.40 25.77 -11.60
C ASN A 99 40.62 24.73 -10.75
N VAL A 100 39.28 24.71 -10.93
CA VAL A 100 38.31 23.91 -10.18
C VAL A 100 37.75 22.81 -11.08
N ALA A 101 38.09 21.55 -10.79
CA ALA A 101 37.60 20.37 -11.51
C ALA A 101 37.15 19.27 -10.53
N PHE A 102 36.54 18.21 -11.07
CA PHE A 102 36.29 16.97 -10.34
C PHE A 102 37.42 15.98 -10.64
N ASP A 103 37.90 15.27 -9.61
CA ASP A 103 39.09 14.39 -9.64
C ASP A 103 39.02 13.34 -10.76
N ARG A 104 37.83 12.78 -11.00
CA ARG A 104 37.57 11.80 -12.09
C ARG A 104 37.73 12.36 -13.51
N TYR A 105 37.89 13.68 -13.65
CA TYR A 105 38.17 14.38 -14.91
C TYR A 105 39.60 14.94 -14.96
N MET A 106 40.46 14.49 -14.03
CA MET A 106 41.90 14.66 -14.06
C MET A 106 42.57 13.33 -14.42
N GLY A 107 43.77 13.40 -15.01
CA GLY A 107 44.58 12.23 -15.34
C GLY A 107 45.91 12.63 -15.94
N TYR A 108 46.73 11.64 -16.26
CA TYR A 108 48.09 11.82 -16.77
C TYR A 108 48.40 10.72 -17.78
N SER A 109 49.23 11.02 -18.77
CA SER A 109 49.72 10.09 -19.78
C SER A 109 51.23 10.03 -19.69
N TYR A 110 51.80 8.87 -20.00
CA TYR A 110 53.23 8.65 -20.17
C TYR A 110 53.45 7.57 -21.23
N LYS A 111 54.71 7.24 -21.51
CA LYS A 111 55.10 6.24 -22.50
C LYS A 111 54.23 4.96 -22.46
N ASP A 112 53.70 4.61 -23.63
CA ASP A 112 52.80 3.46 -23.88
C ASP A 112 51.47 3.44 -23.09
N GLU A 113 51.23 4.39 -22.17
CA GLU A 113 50.04 4.51 -21.32
C GLU A 113 49.26 5.83 -21.56
N PRO A 114 48.20 5.81 -22.39
CA PRO A 114 47.40 6.99 -22.68
C PRO A 114 46.43 7.33 -21.55
N ALA A 115 46.38 8.60 -21.15
CA ALA A 115 45.30 9.10 -20.31
C ALA A 115 43.97 8.97 -21.06
N GLN A 116 43.01 8.23 -20.51
CA GLN A 116 41.67 8.11 -21.07
C GLN A 116 40.63 8.45 -20.01
N LEU A 117 39.89 9.54 -20.23
CA LEU A 117 38.87 10.04 -19.31
C LEU A 117 37.50 10.03 -20.00
N ASP A 118 36.47 9.62 -19.27
CA ASP A 118 35.07 9.70 -19.70
C ASP A 118 34.37 10.78 -18.87
N PHE A 119 33.81 11.80 -19.53
CA PHE A 119 33.06 12.88 -18.86
C PHE A 119 31.66 13.06 -19.49
N PRO A 120 30.63 13.33 -18.69
CA PRO A 120 29.24 13.32 -19.15
C PRO A 120 28.94 14.57 -19.99
N ILE A 121 28.05 14.42 -20.97
CA ILE A 121 27.49 15.53 -21.75
C ILE A 121 26.31 16.13 -20.96
N ALA A 122 26.59 16.62 -19.75
CA ALA A 122 25.59 17.10 -18.78
C ALA A 122 25.43 18.62 -18.77
N TRP A 123 26.41 19.36 -19.28
CA TRP A 123 26.37 20.82 -19.42
C TRP A 123 26.24 21.24 -20.88
N THR A 124 25.67 22.43 -21.10
CA THR A 124 25.54 23.06 -22.43
C THR A 124 26.87 23.40 -23.11
N GLY A 125 27.99 23.31 -22.38
CA GLY A 125 29.33 23.70 -22.82
C GLY A 125 29.49 25.22 -23.05
N PRO A 126 30.65 25.64 -23.61
CA PRO A 126 31.82 24.81 -23.93
C PRO A 126 32.49 24.18 -22.69
N TYR A 127 33.00 22.97 -22.88
CA TYR A 127 33.93 22.31 -21.96
C TYR A 127 35.35 22.78 -22.31
N TYR A 128 36.19 22.93 -21.30
CA TYR A 128 37.60 23.30 -21.46
C TYR A 128 38.49 22.14 -21.06
N VAL A 129 39.59 21.94 -21.77
CA VAL A 129 40.58 20.91 -21.46
C VAL A 129 41.93 21.59 -21.33
N LYS A 130 42.57 21.39 -20.18
CA LYS A 130 43.92 21.84 -19.88
C LYS A 130 44.87 20.65 -20.05
N VAL A 131 46.01 20.86 -20.67
CA VAL A 131 47.09 19.87 -20.81
C VAL A 131 48.38 20.53 -20.32
N GLU A 132 49.10 19.92 -19.38
CA GLU A 132 50.24 20.52 -18.67
C GLU A 132 51.44 19.57 -18.64
N TYR A 133 52.63 20.13 -18.72
CA TYR A 133 53.90 19.43 -18.53
C TYR A 133 54.72 20.14 -17.45
N TYR A 134 55.28 19.39 -16.50
CA TYR A 134 55.92 19.94 -15.30
C TYR A 134 57.45 19.69 -15.24
N GLY A 135 58.02 18.96 -16.21
CA GLY A 135 59.41 18.49 -16.13
C GLY A 135 59.56 17.21 -15.30
N SER A 136 60.79 16.74 -15.15
CA SER A 136 61.18 15.57 -14.34
C SER A 136 61.80 16.00 -13.00
N GLU A 137 61.33 15.44 -11.88
CA GLU A 137 61.81 15.80 -10.52
C GLU A 137 63.27 15.37 -10.21
N ASP A 138 63.96 14.67 -11.11
CA ASP A 138 65.30 14.08 -10.91
C ASP A 138 66.44 15.11 -10.68
N GLY A 139 66.14 16.42 -10.63
CA GLY A 139 67.10 17.50 -10.42
C GLY A 139 67.33 17.92 -8.95
N MET A 140 66.66 17.31 -7.97
CA MET A 140 66.65 17.78 -6.56
C MET A 140 67.21 16.75 -5.56
N ILE A 141 68.48 16.36 -5.76
CA ILE A 141 69.31 15.72 -4.73
C ILE A 141 70.65 16.47 -4.62
N GLU A 142 70.69 17.51 -3.79
CA GLU A 142 71.95 17.94 -3.17
C GLU A 142 72.17 17.09 -1.91
N GLU A 143 72.88 15.96 -2.05
CA GLU A 143 73.46 15.25 -0.90
C GLU A 143 74.82 15.87 -0.55
N ASP A 144 74.92 16.45 0.65
CA ASP A 144 76.20 16.87 1.24
C ASP A 144 77.16 15.66 1.31
N ALA A 145 78.31 15.77 0.64
CA ALA A 145 79.18 14.63 0.37
C ALA A 145 80.04 14.18 1.57
N GLU A 146 80.21 12.86 1.75
CA GLU A 146 81.25 12.30 2.65
C GLU A 146 81.98 11.05 2.09
N ASP A 147 82.12 10.94 0.77
CA ASP A 147 83.00 9.97 0.09
C ASP A 147 83.66 10.62 -1.15
N GLY A 148 84.95 10.33 -1.38
CA GLY A 148 85.77 10.96 -2.42
C GLY A 148 85.81 10.23 -3.78
N SER A 149 84.72 9.56 -4.19
CA SER A 149 84.65 8.78 -5.44
C SER A 149 83.98 9.53 -6.61
N THR A 150 84.71 10.46 -7.24
CA THR A 150 84.19 11.19 -8.41
C THR A 150 84.03 10.29 -9.65
N SER A 151 82.80 9.89 -9.95
CA SER A 151 82.36 9.54 -11.30
C SER A 151 81.11 10.36 -11.61
N PRO A 152 81.14 11.29 -12.57
CA PRO A 152 79.94 12.05 -12.92
C PRO A 152 78.94 11.11 -13.61
N GLU A 153 77.81 10.85 -12.96
CA GLU A 153 76.62 10.42 -13.69
C GLU A 153 76.20 11.56 -14.64
N PRO A 154 75.78 11.26 -15.88
CA PRO A 154 75.29 12.28 -16.77
C PRO A 154 73.99 12.87 -16.19
N GLN A 155 73.92 14.19 -16.05
CA GLN A 155 72.63 14.84 -15.83
C GLN A 155 71.67 14.43 -16.96
N PRO A 156 70.39 14.15 -16.66
CA PRO A 156 69.41 13.88 -17.70
C PRO A 156 69.31 15.09 -18.64
N GLU A 157 69.53 14.88 -19.93
CA GLU A 157 69.40 15.93 -20.93
C GLU A 157 67.95 16.45 -20.96
N GLU A 158 67.75 17.75 -20.68
CA GLU A 158 66.42 18.36 -20.79
C GLU A 158 65.89 18.18 -22.21
N LYS A 159 64.76 17.48 -22.35
CA LYS A 159 64.06 17.30 -23.62
C LYS A 159 63.54 18.65 -24.13
N THR A 160 64.20 19.18 -25.16
CA THR A 160 63.82 20.46 -25.80
C THR A 160 62.45 20.44 -26.50
N GLU A 161 61.88 19.26 -26.75
CA GLU A 161 60.52 19.10 -27.25
C GLU A 161 59.85 17.87 -26.62
N VAL A 162 58.68 18.06 -26.00
CA VAL A 162 57.82 17.00 -25.46
C VAL A 162 56.52 16.93 -26.27
N PRO A 163 56.41 16.02 -27.27
CA PRO A 163 55.25 15.91 -28.14
C PRO A 163 54.10 15.12 -27.48
N TYR A 164 52.87 15.49 -27.83
CA TYR A 164 51.68 14.74 -27.44
C TYR A 164 50.58 14.79 -28.52
N THR A 165 49.67 13.82 -28.45
CA THR A 165 48.47 13.76 -29.29
C THR A 165 47.22 13.67 -28.42
N ILE A 166 46.23 14.53 -28.68
CA ILE A 166 44.96 14.60 -27.96
C ILE A 166 43.77 14.42 -28.92
N SER A 167 42.78 13.64 -28.53
CA SER A 167 41.58 13.36 -29.35
C SER A 167 40.37 13.05 -28.47
N TYR A 168 39.14 13.21 -28.96
CA TYR A 168 37.95 12.76 -28.25
C TYR A 168 36.91 12.11 -29.17
N GLY A 169 36.11 11.21 -28.60
CA GLY A 169 34.97 10.54 -29.22
C GLY A 169 33.73 10.59 -28.32
N GLY A 170 32.58 10.21 -28.86
CA GLY A 170 31.34 10.07 -28.07
C GLY A 170 31.17 8.66 -27.52
N ALA A 171 30.58 8.53 -26.34
CA ALA A 171 30.32 7.28 -25.65
C ALA A 171 28.92 7.25 -25.01
N SER A 172 28.30 6.07 -25.05
CA SER A 172 27.01 5.80 -24.41
C SER A 172 27.25 4.79 -23.29
N LEU A 173 27.27 5.30 -22.06
CA LEU A 173 27.55 4.55 -20.83
C LEU A 173 26.26 4.49 -19.99
N PRO A 174 26.00 3.39 -19.26
CA PRO A 174 24.90 3.34 -18.30
C PRO A 174 25.12 4.35 -17.15
N PRO A 175 24.10 4.61 -16.32
CA PRO A 175 24.27 5.37 -15.09
C PRO A 175 25.33 4.71 -14.20
N SER A 176 26.16 5.54 -13.57
CA SER A 176 27.22 5.07 -12.70
C SER A 176 26.64 4.43 -11.43
N GLN A 177 27.38 3.47 -10.85
CA GLN A 177 27.25 3.18 -9.43
C GLN A 177 27.96 4.29 -8.65
N MET A 178 27.62 4.51 -7.38
CA MET A 178 28.37 5.48 -6.57
C MET A 178 29.88 5.21 -6.64
N MET A 179 30.64 6.28 -6.84
CA MET A 179 32.10 6.20 -6.88
C MET A 179 32.62 6.31 -5.44
N GLU A 180 33.16 5.21 -4.94
CA GLU A 180 33.59 5.05 -3.54
C GLU A 180 35.06 5.54 -3.35
N GLU A 181 35.41 6.13 -2.19
CA GLU A 181 36.73 6.76 -1.86
C GLU A 181 37.94 5.81 -1.91
N GLU A 182 39.13 6.32 -2.26
CA GLU A 182 40.33 5.47 -2.36
C GLU A 182 40.77 4.82 -1.02
N CYS A 183 40.40 3.53 -0.91
CA CYS A 183 40.88 2.54 0.04
C CYS A 183 42.40 2.57 0.32
N PRO A 184 42.90 2.05 1.47
CA PRO A 184 44.33 1.69 1.64
C PRO A 184 45.02 1.01 0.44
N ALA A 185 44.39 0.01 -0.21
CA ALA A 185 44.95 -0.60 -1.41
C ALA A 185 44.99 0.39 -2.58
N GLU A 186 43.95 1.20 -2.74
CA GLU A 186 43.79 2.18 -3.82
C GLU A 186 44.82 3.31 -3.64
N LEU A 187 44.96 3.87 -2.44
CA LEU A 187 46.08 4.72 -1.99
C LEU A 187 47.49 4.18 -2.33
N SER A 188 47.66 2.86 -2.46
CA SER A 188 48.94 2.25 -2.87
C SER A 188 49.03 1.86 -4.36
N THR A 189 47.90 1.83 -5.10
CA THR A 189 47.80 1.20 -6.43
C THR A 189 47.09 2.04 -7.51
N SER A 190 46.34 3.09 -7.17
CA SER A 190 45.43 3.80 -8.09
C SER A 190 46.12 4.41 -9.30
N GLN A 191 47.39 4.80 -9.12
CA GLN A 191 48.26 5.40 -10.14
C GLN A 191 49.33 4.44 -10.73
N LYS A 192 49.23 3.12 -10.51
CA LYS A 192 50.29 2.17 -10.93
C LYS A 192 49.75 1.03 -11.80
N GLU A 193 50.48 0.70 -12.87
CA GLU A 193 50.20 -0.32 -13.91
C GLU A 193 49.36 -1.52 -13.43
N ASN A 194 49.87 -2.29 -12.47
CA ASN A 194 49.24 -3.51 -11.98
C ASN A 194 47.98 -3.29 -11.11
N GLY A 195 47.77 -2.06 -10.62
CA GLY A 195 46.81 -1.70 -9.59
C GLY A 195 45.35 -1.89 -9.97
N LYS A 196 44.92 -1.27 -11.08
CA LYS A 196 43.52 -1.33 -11.56
C LYS A 196 43.03 -2.78 -11.80
N GLY A 197 43.94 -3.70 -12.13
CA GLY A 197 43.67 -5.15 -12.18
C GLY A 197 43.46 -5.77 -10.80
N ILE A 198 44.42 -5.57 -9.88
CA ILE A 198 44.35 -6.07 -8.51
C ILE A 198 43.08 -5.60 -7.81
N LEU A 199 42.74 -4.32 -7.92
CA LEU A 199 41.56 -3.71 -7.32
C LEU A 199 40.25 -4.32 -7.84
N LYS A 200 40.15 -4.52 -9.16
CA LYS A 200 39.01 -5.17 -9.80
C LYS A 200 38.84 -6.61 -9.30
N ASP A 201 39.93 -7.36 -9.21
CA ASP A 201 39.89 -8.75 -8.76
C ASP A 201 39.53 -8.82 -7.26
N LEU A 202 40.11 -7.98 -6.40
CA LEU A 202 39.75 -7.88 -4.98
C LEU A 202 38.27 -7.51 -4.75
N ARG A 203 37.74 -6.52 -5.48
CA ARG A 203 36.31 -6.17 -5.48
C ARG A 203 35.45 -7.36 -5.90
N THR A 204 35.84 -8.06 -6.96
CA THR A 204 35.14 -9.28 -7.42
C THR A 204 35.15 -10.38 -6.35
N ILE A 205 36.22 -10.54 -5.58
CA ILE A 205 36.29 -11.50 -4.48
C ILE A 205 35.40 -11.07 -3.30
N ARG A 206 35.32 -9.78 -2.94
CA ARG A 206 34.33 -9.26 -1.97
C ARG A 206 32.91 -9.65 -2.40
N ASP A 207 32.55 -9.30 -3.63
CA ASP A 207 31.15 -9.25 -4.06
C ASP A 207 30.61 -10.59 -4.59
N ALA A 208 31.44 -11.37 -5.30
CA ALA A 208 31.05 -12.68 -5.82
C ALA A 208 31.35 -13.84 -4.87
N VAL A 209 32.37 -13.71 -3.99
CA VAL A 209 32.91 -14.85 -3.21
C VAL A 209 32.65 -14.70 -1.71
N LEU A 210 33.15 -13.63 -1.06
CA LEU A 210 33.04 -13.44 0.39
C LEU A 210 31.61 -13.07 0.84
N SER A 211 30.86 -12.31 0.04
CA SER A 211 29.47 -11.92 0.32
C SER A 211 28.52 -13.12 0.54
N LYS A 212 28.91 -14.31 0.07
CA LYS A 212 28.08 -15.53 0.07
C LYS A 212 28.14 -16.33 1.37
N THR A 213 28.93 -15.92 2.36
CA THR A 213 29.00 -16.59 3.68
C THR A 213 29.05 -15.60 4.84
N ALA A 214 28.59 -16.03 6.02
CA ALA A 214 28.74 -15.24 7.25
C ALA A 214 30.23 -14.95 7.55
N GLY A 215 31.12 -15.94 7.40
CA GLY A 215 32.56 -15.75 7.61
C GLY A 215 33.20 -14.75 6.66
N GLY A 216 32.78 -14.70 5.40
CA GLY A 216 33.24 -13.70 4.43
C GLY A 216 32.69 -12.30 4.71
N LYS A 217 31.44 -12.18 5.20
CA LYS A 217 30.88 -10.91 5.69
C LYS A 217 31.57 -10.41 6.95
N ASP A 218 31.84 -11.29 7.93
CA ASP A 218 32.60 -10.97 9.15
C ASP A 218 34.01 -10.47 8.83
N LEU A 219 34.70 -11.15 7.90
CA LEU A 219 36.03 -10.78 7.42
C LEU A 219 36.02 -9.40 6.76
N SER A 220 35.01 -9.11 5.93
CA SER A 220 34.81 -7.80 5.31
C SER A 220 34.53 -6.71 6.35
N SER A 221 33.70 -7.01 7.37
CA SER A 221 33.39 -6.09 8.48
C SER A 221 34.62 -5.75 9.34
N LEU A 222 35.47 -6.72 9.62
CA LEU A 222 36.72 -6.50 10.36
C LEU A 222 37.68 -5.60 9.57
N TYR A 223 37.75 -5.78 8.25
CA TYR A 223 38.53 -4.91 7.39
C TYR A 223 38.04 -3.44 7.45
N TYR A 224 36.74 -3.16 7.28
CA TYR A 224 36.23 -1.78 7.33
C TYR A 224 36.58 -1.07 8.65
N LYS A 225 36.63 -1.82 9.77
CA LYS A 225 37.06 -1.30 11.08
C LYS A 225 38.57 -1.02 11.15
N ALA A 226 39.38 -1.76 10.39
CA ALA A 226 40.84 -1.62 10.36
C ALA A 226 41.33 -0.52 9.39
N ALA A 227 40.62 -0.32 8.27
CA ALA A 227 41.06 0.51 7.16
C ALA A 227 41.48 1.95 7.52
N PRO A 228 40.74 2.73 8.34
CA PRO A 228 41.10 4.13 8.61
C PRO A 228 42.45 4.27 9.31
N PHE A 229 42.80 3.34 10.19
CA PHE A 229 44.08 3.30 10.90
C PHE A 229 45.25 2.85 10.00
N ILE A 230 44.94 2.24 8.87
CA ILE A 230 45.91 1.81 7.86
C ILE A 230 46.13 2.94 6.84
N SER A 231 45.06 3.52 6.26
CA SER A 231 45.15 4.70 5.38
C SER A 231 45.89 5.86 6.04
N SER A 232 45.51 6.24 7.26
CA SER A 232 46.14 7.37 7.97
C SER A 232 47.64 7.21 8.18
N LYS A 233 48.15 5.98 8.32
CA LYS A 233 49.61 5.73 8.35
C LYS A 233 50.22 5.72 6.95
N MET A 234 49.60 5.08 5.97
CA MET A 234 50.10 5.04 4.59
C MET A 234 50.11 6.41 3.89
N ILE A 235 49.21 7.32 4.28
CA ILE A 235 49.20 8.72 3.83
C ILE A 235 50.49 9.46 4.24
N ILE A 236 51.04 9.15 5.42
CA ILE A 236 52.24 9.80 5.98
C ILE A 236 53.52 9.01 5.65
N ASP A 237 53.44 7.67 5.60
CA ASP A 237 54.58 6.77 5.37
C ASP A 237 54.61 6.24 3.92
N LYS A 238 55.40 6.92 3.07
CA LYS A 238 55.67 6.51 1.67
C LYS A 238 56.27 5.10 1.59
N SER A 239 57.12 4.71 2.53
CA SER A 239 57.79 3.40 2.54
C SER A 239 56.80 2.26 2.80
N MET A 240 55.88 2.45 3.76
CA MET A 240 54.78 1.52 4.03
C MET A 240 53.85 1.41 2.81
N ARG A 241 53.53 2.53 2.16
CA ARG A 241 52.68 2.57 0.96
C ARG A 241 53.29 1.77 -0.20
N GLU A 242 54.59 1.90 -0.43
CA GLU A 242 55.30 1.13 -1.45
C GLU A 242 55.46 -0.35 -1.09
N GLN A 243 55.64 -0.69 0.18
CA GLN A 243 55.71 -2.09 0.63
C GLN A 243 54.36 -2.79 0.42
N VAL A 244 53.24 -2.14 0.80
CA VAL A 244 51.88 -2.65 0.53
C VAL A 244 51.67 -2.85 -0.98
N TYR A 245 52.11 -1.91 -1.82
CA TYR A 245 52.03 -2.08 -3.27
C TYR A 245 52.79 -3.33 -3.76
N LYS A 246 54.06 -3.50 -3.32
CA LYS A 246 54.90 -4.65 -3.71
C LYS A 246 54.27 -5.98 -3.28
N ASP A 247 53.73 -6.05 -2.07
CA ASP A 247 53.06 -7.25 -1.54
C ASP A 247 51.71 -7.55 -2.24
N LEU A 248 50.94 -6.52 -2.62
CA LEU A 248 49.72 -6.69 -3.43
C LEU A 248 50.02 -7.13 -4.87
N VAL A 249 51.11 -6.65 -5.48
CA VAL A 249 51.55 -7.08 -6.82
C VAL A 249 52.00 -8.54 -6.82
N GLN A 250 52.74 -8.98 -5.79
CA GLN A 250 53.09 -10.40 -5.62
C GLN A 250 51.84 -11.29 -5.62
N LEU A 251 50.78 -10.87 -4.92
CA LEU A 251 49.54 -11.62 -4.74
C LEU A 251 48.55 -11.51 -5.92
N LYS A 252 48.84 -10.70 -6.95
CA LYS A 252 47.98 -10.48 -8.13
C LYS A 252 47.50 -11.79 -8.77
N GLY A 253 48.40 -12.74 -8.98
CA GLY A 253 48.07 -14.03 -9.62
C GLY A 253 47.06 -14.86 -8.82
N LEU A 254 47.14 -14.80 -7.49
CA LEU A 254 46.18 -15.44 -6.58
C LEU A 254 44.82 -14.73 -6.68
N PHE A 255 44.80 -13.40 -6.64
CA PHE A 255 43.55 -12.63 -6.74
C PHE A 255 42.83 -12.89 -8.07
N THR A 256 43.52 -12.85 -9.21
CA THR A 256 42.90 -13.11 -10.51
C THR A 256 42.27 -14.51 -10.62
N ASP A 257 42.88 -15.54 -10.00
CA ASP A 257 42.30 -16.89 -10.01
C ASP A 257 41.05 -16.99 -9.11
N VAL A 258 41.05 -16.37 -7.91
CA VAL A 258 39.87 -16.38 -7.02
C VAL A 258 38.74 -15.51 -7.56
N ALA A 259 39.05 -14.35 -8.15
CA ALA A 259 38.04 -13.49 -8.79
C ALA A 259 37.33 -14.21 -9.94
N LYS A 260 38.05 -15.06 -10.68
CA LYS A 260 37.55 -15.81 -11.84
C LYS A 260 36.85 -17.11 -11.47
N ASN A 261 37.40 -17.88 -10.53
CA ASN A 261 36.98 -19.26 -10.23
C ASN A 261 36.30 -19.41 -8.85
N GLY A 262 36.34 -18.38 -8.01
CA GLY A 262 35.65 -18.32 -6.71
C GLY A 262 36.03 -19.47 -5.77
N ALA A 263 35.02 -20.18 -5.27
CA ALA A 263 35.18 -21.36 -4.41
C ALA A 263 35.95 -22.51 -5.09
N SER A 264 36.07 -22.50 -6.43
CA SER A 264 36.74 -23.51 -7.24
C SER A 264 38.13 -23.08 -7.74
N SER A 265 38.72 -22.05 -7.14
CA SER A 265 40.09 -21.60 -7.43
C SER A 265 41.12 -22.74 -7.29
N THR A 266 41.97 -22.90 -8.31
CA THR A 266 42.98 -23.96 -8.39
C THR A 266 44.41 -23.48 -8.14
N TYR A 267 44.60 -22.18 -7.91
CA TYR A 267 45.90 -21.59 -7.58
C TYR A 267 46.56 -22.24 -6.35
N MET A 268 47.89 -22.35 -6.37
CA MET A 268 48.73 -22.93 -5.33
C MET A 268 49.61 -21.84 -4.72
N ILE A 269 49.56 -21.66 -3.39
CA ILE A 269 50.20 -20.53 -2.72
C ILE A 269 51.71 -20.76 -2.61
N THR A 270 52.52 -19.83 -3.10
CA THR A 270 53.99 -19.95 -3.10
C THR A 270 54.64 -19.41 -1.81
N SER A 271 55.95 -19.64 -1.65
CA SER A 271 56.75 -19.06 -0.57
C SER A 271 56.84 -17.52 -0.64
N ALA A 272 56.78 -16.94 -1.84
CA ALA A 272 56.80 -15.49 -2.03
C ALA A 272 55.45 -14.86 -1.63
N ASP A 273 54.34 -15.50 -2.02
CA ASP A 273 53.00 -15.12 -1.57
C ASP A 273 52.90 -15.20 -0.04
N GLN A 274 53.35 -16.31 0.55
CA GLN A 274 53.40 -16.51 2.00
C GLN A 274 54.13 -15.36 2.71
N LYS A 275 55.21 -14.82 2.12
CA LYS A 275 55.91 -13.66 2.67
C LYS A 275 55.02 -12.41 2.61
N ALA A 276 54.54 -12.02 1.43
CA ALA A 276 53.67 -10.87 1.23
C ALA A 276 52.42 -10.88 2.15
N ILE A 277 51.82 -12.06 2.34
CA ILE A 277 50.70 -12.30 3.27
C ILE A 277 51.07 -11.97 4.73
N ASN A 278 52.27 -12.36 5.18
CA ASN A 278 52.74 -12.08 6.54
C ASN A 278 53.15 -10.61 6.72
N ASP A 279 53.63 -9.96 5.68
CA ASP A 279 54.05 -8.55 5.73
C ASP A 279 52.84 -7.61 5.74
N LEU A 280 51.82 -7.86 4.90
CA LEU A 280 50.51 -7.19 4.98
C LEU A 280 49.84 -7.40 6.36
N TYR A 281 49.98 -8.58 6.97
CA TYR A 281 49.55 -8.82 8.36
C TYR A 281 50.32 -7.96 9.37
N SER A 282 51.64 -7.94 9.25
CA SER A 282 52.54 -7.16 10.11
C SER A 282 52.18 -5.68 10.07
N ILE A 283 51.89 -5.14 8.88
CA ILE A 283 51.47 -3.76 8.65
C ILE A 283 50.11 -3.50 9.33
N ALA A 284 49.06 -4.25 8.96
CA ALA A 284 47.72 -4.06 9.54
C ALA A 284 47.71 -4.16 11.08
N TYR A 285 48.41 -5.14 11.65
CA TYR A 285 48.51 -5.36 13.10
C TYR A 285 49.29 -4.24 13.84
N LYS A 286 50.26 -3.59 13.18
CA LYS A 286 50.96 -2.41 13.70
C LYS A 286 50.14 -1.12 13.52
N SER A 287 49.24 -1.09 12.55
CA SER A 287 48.40 0.06 12.24
C SER A 287 47.21 0.23 13.20
N VAL A 288 46.44 -0.83 13.44
CA VAL A 288 45.17 -0.74 14.22
C VAL A 288 45.36 -0.58 15.74
N PRO A 289 44.37 0.01 16.46
CA PRO A 289 44.35 0.05 17.93
C PRO A 289 44.10 -1.31 18.58
N THR A 290 44.49 -1.43 19.86
CA THR A 290 44.50 -2.67 20.66
C THR A 290 43.17 -3.44 20.71
N ALA A 291 42.03 -2.76 20.56
CA ALA A 291 40.72 -3.41 20.48
C ALA A 291 40.63 -4.34 19.26
N LEU A 292 41.01 -3.85 18.07
CA LEU A 292 40.92 -4.58 16.80
C LEU A 292 42.03 -5.63 16.65
N LYS A 293 43.18 -5.47 17.34
CA LYS A 293 44.26 -6.47 17.33
C LYS A 293 43.78 -7.86 17.75
N LYS A 294 42.86 -7.94 18.72
CA LYS A 294 42.26 -9.21 19.17
C LYS A 294 41.40 -9.88 18.09
N ASP A 295 40.70 -9.11 17.28
CA ASP A 295 39.91 -9.67 16.17
C ASP A 295 40.80 -10.05 14.97
N LEU A 296 41.86 -9.29 14.67
CA LEU A 296 42.88 -9.71 13.69
C LEU A 296 43.59 -10.99 14.14
N GLU A 297 43.92 -11.13 15.42
CA GLU A 297 44.47 -12.36 16.03
C GLU A 297 43.50 -13.53 15.94
N LYS A 298 42.22 -13.32 16.24
CA LYS A 298 41.14 -14.31 16.15
C LYS A 298 40.99 -14.84 14.71
N VAL A 299 40.94 -13.97 13.71
CA VAL A 299 40.91 -14.37 12.28
C VAL A 299 42.20 -15.10 11.90
N ALA A 300 43.37 -14.56 12.25
CA ALA A 300 44.68 -15.18 11.97
C ALA A 300 44.91 -16.51 12.71
N ALA A 301 44.17 -16.79 13.79
CA ALA A 301 44.15 -18.07 14.49
C ALA A 301 43.16 -19.07 13.89
N GLN A 302 41.96 -18.61 13.52
CA GLN A 302 40.91 -19.43 12.88
C GLN A 302 41.33 -19.95 11.51
N THR A 303 41.87 -19.07 10.65
CA THR A 303 42.47 -19.51 9.38
C THR A 303 43.79 -20.26 9.62
N LYS A 304 44.45 -19.94 10.74
CA LYS A 304 45.90 -20.01 10.97
C LYS A 304 46.65 -19.20 9.89
N LEU A 305 47.76 -18.48 10.17
CA LEU A 305 48.36 -17.57 9.14
C LEU A 305 49.75 -17.91 8.54
N LYS A 306 50.59 -18.69 9.23
CA LYS A 306 52.07 -18.74 9.04
C LYS A 306 52.69 -19.99 8.37
N ASP A 307 51.91 -20.91 7.79
CA ASP A 307 52.42 -22.14 7.14
C ASP A 307 51.48 -22.51 5.96
N VAL A 308 51.54 -21.72 4.90
CA VAL A 308 50.48 -21.67 3.86
C VAL A 308 50.96 -22.16 2.49
N THR A 309 52.27 -22.19 2.31
CA THR A 309 52.96 -22.64 1.11
C THR A 309 52.51 -24.06 0.72
N ASP A 310 52.42 -24.31 -0.58
CA ASP A 310 52.01 -25.58 -1.19
C ASP A 310 50.57 -26.03 -0.86
N LEU A 311 49.73 -25.12 -0.35
CA LEU A 311 48.29 -25.34 -0.21
C LEU A 311 47.51 -24.72 -1.37
N ASN A 312 46.40 -25.38 -1.73
CA ASN A 312 45.49 -24.92 -2.77
C ASN A 312 44.50 -23.88 -2.21
N VAL A 313 44.25 -22.81 -2.95
CA VAL A 313 43.42 -21.69 -2.51
C VAL A 313 42.00 -22.10 -2.13
N SER A 314 41.29 -22.87 -2.96
CA SER A 314 39.93 -23.36 -2.64
C SER A 314 39.88 -24.12 -1.31
N SER A 315 40.90 -24.96 -1.06
CA SER A 315 40.97 -25.81 0.14
C SER A 315 40.99 -24.99 1.43
N VAL A 316 41.55 -23.79 1.42
CA VAL A 316 41.64 -22.94 2.63
C VAL A 316 40.56 -21.87 2.71
N LEU A 317 39.99 -21.41 1.58
CA LEU A 317 38.73 -20.65 1.56
C LEU A 317 37.59 -21.45 2.20
N VAL A 318 37.46 -22.73 1.86
CA VAL A 318 36.49 -23.66 2.48
C VAL A 318 36.81 -23.88 3.96
N ARG A 319 38.09 -24.13 4.31
CA ARG A 319 38.53 -24.35 5.70
C ARG A 319 38.27 -23.15 6.62
N ALA A 320 38.42 -21.94 6.09
CA ALA A 320 38.14 -20.69 6.79
C ALA A 320 36.64 -20.32 6.80
N LYS A 321 35.77 -21.15 6.22
CA LYS A 321 34.31 -20.93 6.08
C LYS A 321 33.94 -19.67 5.29
N LEU A 322 34.80 -19.25 4.36
CA LEU A 322 34.60 -18.05 3.54
C LEU A 322 33.77 -18.34 2.29
N VAL A 323 33.64 -19.60 1.88
CA VAL A 323 32.81 -20.07 0.76
C VAL A 323 31.98 -21.30 1.13
N SER A 324 30.86 -21.51 0.44
CA SER A 324 30.03 -22.72 0.55
C SER A 324 30.47 -23.78 -0.47
N ALA A 325 30.24 -25.06 -0.16
CA ALA A 325 30.81 -26.18 -0.92
C ALA A 325 30.01 -26.61 -2.18
N ASN A 326 28.79 -26.10 -2.40
CA ASN A 326 27.76 -26.77 -3.22
C ASN A 326 27.05 -25.93 -4.30
N SER A 327 27.62 -24.81 -4.80
CA SER A 327 26.85 -23.84 -5.62
C SER A 327 27.40 -23.54 -7.04
N VAL A 328 26.76 -24.09 -8.09
CA VAL A 328 26.88 -23.67 -9.50
C VAL A 328 25.56 -23.94 -10.26
N SER A 329 25.12 -22.99 -11.11
CA SER A 329 24.17 -23.10 -12.26
C SER A 329 22.82 -22.35 -12.16
N THR A 330 22.58 -21.47 -13.15
CA THR A 330 21.26 -21.00 -13.66
C THR A 330 21.39 -20.72 -15.19
N LYS A 331 20.28 -20.62 -15.92
CA LYS A 331 20.21 -20.64 -17.41
C LYS A 331 19.78 -19.32 -18.05
N ALA A 332 19.97 -19.20 -19.37
CA ALA A 332 19.37 -18.19 -20.26
C ALA A 332 18.97 -18.85 -21.61
N GLU A 333 18.12 -18.20 -22.42
CA GLU A 333 17.57 -18.74 -23.69
C GLU A 333 17.89 -17.85 -24.91
N THR A 334 18.06 -18.46 -26.09
CA THR A 334 18.47 -17.77 -27.33
C THR A 334 17.44 -17.96 -28.48
N ARG A 335 17.03 -16.87 -29.16
CA ARG A 335 15.99 -16.88 -30.22
C ARG A 335 16.32 -16.03 -31.46
N TYR A 336 15.88 -16.49 -32.64
CA TYR A 336 16.08 -15.88 -33.97
C TYR A 336 14.77 -15.82 -34.80
N ILE A 337 14.70 -14.91 -35.77
CA ILE A 337 13.64 -14.82 -36.80
C ILE A 337 14.27 -15.10 -38.16
N VAL A 338 13.61 -15.93 -38.98
CA VAL A 338 14.01 -16.26 -40.35
C VAL A 338 12.87 -16.02 -41.34
N LYS A 339 13.17 -15.40 -42.48
CA LYS A 339 12.29 -15.30 -43.66
C LYS A 339 12.79 -16.28 -44.72
N LEU A 340 11.87 -17.03 -45.33
CA LEU A 340 12.14 -17.86 -46.50
C LEU A 340 11.75 -17.11 -47.77
N LYS A 341 12.52 -17.31 -48.84
CA LYS A 341 12.24 -16.74 -50.16
C LYS A 341 10.88 -17.21 -50.66
N ASP A 342 10.18 -16.38 -51.43
CA ASP A 342 8.85 -16.75 -51.91
C ASP A 342 8.91 -17.97 -52.86
N GLY A 343 7.93 -18.87 -52.70
CA GLY A 343 7.94 -20.20 -53.31
C GLY A 343 8.78 -21.27 -52.58
N ALA A 344 9.57 -20.92 -51.56
CA ALA A 344 10.37 -21.89 -50.81
C ALA A 344 9.50 -22.84 -49.98
N ASN A 345 9.82 -24.14 -50.03
CA ASN A 345 9.06 -25.16 -49.31
C ASN A 345 9.41 -25.17 -47.82
N ALA A 346 8.53 -24.61 -46.99
CA ALA A 346 8.69 -24.55 -45.53
C ALA A 346 8.95 -25.91 -44.84
N LYS A 347 8.45 -27.03 -45.39
CA LYS A 347 8.70 -28.38 -44.86
C LYS A 347 10.11 -28.88 -45.20
N SER A 348 10.62 -28.54 -46.38
CA SER A 348 12.03 -28.74 -46.74
C SER A 348 12.95 -27.91 -45.84
N PHE A 349 12.62 -26.62 -45.68
CA PHE A 349 13.39 -25.70 -44.82
C PHE A 349 13.55 -26.22 -43.39
N LYS A 350 12.45 -26.60 -42.70
CA LYS A 350 12.54 -27.10 -41.32
C LYS A 350 13.49 -28.28 -41.19
N THR A 351 13.34 -29.28 -42.06
CA THR A 351 14.19 -30.47 -42.10
C THR A 351 15.67 -30.13 -42.36
N LYS A 352 15.94 -29.16 -43.24
CA LYS A 352 17.30 -28.68 -43.53
C LYS A 352 17.90 -27.86 -42.39
N ALA A 353 17.14 -26.97 -41.75
CA ALA A 353 17.59 -26.20 -40.60
C ALA A 353 17.92 -27.10 -39.41
N GLN A 354 17.03 -28.04 -39.07
CA GLN A 354 17.22 -29.01 -37.97
C GLN A 354 18.41 -29.97 -38.21
N SER A 355 18.80 -30.21 -39.48
CA SER A 355 20.02 -30.97 -39.83
C SER A 355 21.29 -30.11 -39.96
N LYS A 356 21.22 -28.78 -39.78
CA LYS A 356 22.40 -27.90 -39.69
C LYS A 356 22.90 -27.72 -38.26
N SER A 357 22.01 -27.71 -37.26
CA SER A 357 22.39 -27.56 -35.85
C SER A 357 21.45 -28.35 -34.95
N ALA A 358 22.03 -29.27 -34.17
CA ALA A 358 21.32 -30.02 -33.13
C ALA A 358 20.90 -29.14 -31.93
N SER A 359 21.41 -27.91 -31.84
CA SER A 359 20.99 -26.93 -30.83
C SER A 359 19.66 -26.23 -31.17
N ILE A 360 18.92 -26.64 -32.21
CA ILE A 360 17.61 -26.06 -32.53
C ILE A 360 16.51 -26.82 -31.78
N GLU A 361 15.94 -26.18 -30.76
CA GLU A 361 14.82 -26.71 -29.98
C GLU A 361 13.52 -26.71 -30.80
N SER A 362 13.20 -25.58 -31.44
CA SER A 362 11.96 -25.46 -32.21
C SER A 362 12.05 -24.48 -33.39
N ILE A 363 11.19 -24.69 -34.40
CA ILE A 363 10.99 -23.79 -35.53
C ILE A 363 9.48 -23.58 -35.73
N ASN A 364 8.97 -22.43 -35.32
CA ASN A 364 7.54 -22.11 -35.28
C ASN A 364 7.20 -20.98 -36.25
N PRO A 365 6.07 -21.00 -37.00
CA PRO A 365 5.70 -19.87 -37.86
C PRO A 365 5.47 -18.60 -37.03
N LEU A 366 5.96 -17.46 -37.51
CA LEU A 366 5.75 -16.16 -36.85
C LEU A 366 4.27 -15.77 -36.97
N LYS A 367 3.53 -15.73 -35.86
CA LYS A 367 2.07 -15.54 -35.85
C LYS A 367 1.60 -14.52 -34.82
N GLN A 368 0.80 -13.57 -35.30
CA GLN A 368 -0.26 -12.93 -34.53
C GLN A 368 -1.51 -12.82 -35.42
N SER A 369 -2.61 -12.27 -34.91
CA SER A 369 -3.89 -12.18 -35.62
C SER A 369 -3.83 -11.25 -36.84
N ALA A 370 -4.41 -11.70 -37.96
CA ALA A 370 -4.49 -11.03 -39.27
C ALA A 370 -3.18 -11.02 -40.11
N ALA A 371 -3.02 -12.08 -40.91
CA ALA A 371 -2.25 -12.21 -42.16
C ALA A 371 -1.29 -11.05 -42.55
N SER A 372 -0.02 -11.10 -42.13
CA SER A 372 1.04 -10.17 -42.61
C SER A 372 2.48 -10.72 -42.53
N PHE A 373 2.70 -12.01 -42.21
CA PHE A 373 4.05 -12.59 -41.98
C PHE A 373 4.29 -13.89 -42.74
N ASP A 374 3.88 -13.94 -44.02
CA ASP A 374 4.03 -15.14 -44.84
C ASP A 374 5.51 -15.48 -45.10
N ASN A 375 5.80 -16.78 -45.06
CA ASN A 375 7.14 -17.37 -45.13
C ASN A 375 8.11 -17.00 -43.97
N MET A 376 7.61 -16.45 -42.85
CA MET A 376 8.45 -16.14 -41.66
C MET A 376 8.28 -17.14 -40.51
N PHE A 377 9.39 -17.45 -39.82
CA PHE A 377 9.47 -18.38 -38.70
C PHE A 377 10.36 -17.85 -37.58
N VAL A 378 10.05 -18.22 -36.34
CA VAL A 378 10.91 -18.07 -35.16
C VAL A 378 11.66 -19.37 -34.93
N ILE A 379 12.95 -19.27 -34.66
CA ILE A 379 13.83 -20.39 -34.28
C ILE A 379 14.27 -20.18 -32.83
N GLN A 380 14.10 -21.21 -32.01
CA GLN A 380 14.51 -21.24 -30.61
C GLN A 380 15.63 -22.27 -30.44
N LEU A 381 16.64 -21.94 -29.63
CA LEU A 381 17.82 -22.80 -29.43
C LEU A 381 17.87 -23.39 -28.02
N ASP A 382 18.25 -24.66 -27.93
CA ASP A 382 18.52 -25.34 -26.67
C ASP A 382 19.94 -25.04 -26.18
N ASP A 383 20.02 -24.25 -25.11
CA ASP A 383 21.26 -23.90 -24.40
C ASP A 383 21.56 -24.85 -23.21
N SER A 384 20.87 -26.00 -23.09
CA SER A 384 21.02 -26.97 -21.98
C SER A 384 22.45 -27.45 -21.70
N ASN A 385 23.34 -27.39 -22.69
CA ASN A 385 24.74 -27.83 -22.60
C ASN A 385 25.76 -26.67 -22.58
N ALA A 386 25.33 -25.41 -22.60
CA ALA A 386 26.22 -24.26 -22.60
C ALA A 386 26.85 -24.03 -21.21
N LYS A 387 28.19 -24.09 -21.13
CA LYS A 387 28.94 -23.90 -19.86
C LYS A 387 29.13 -22.43 -19.46
N SER A 388 28.78 -21.48 -20.33
CA SER A 388 28.86 -20.04 -20.08
C SER A 388 28.04 -19.25 -21.10
N PHE A 389 27.54 -18.07 -20.71
CA PHE A 389 26.81 -17.12 -21.56
C PHE A 389 27.61 -16.69 -22.81
N SER A 390 28.94 -16.67 -22.77
CA SER A 390 29.74 -16.41 -23.97
C SER A 390 29.62 -17.54 -25.00
N THR A 391 29.51 -18.79 -24.55
CA THR A 391 29.48 -19.98 -25.41
C THR A 391 28.13 -20.15 -26.13
N SER A 392 27.01 -19.87 -25.48
CA SER A 392 25.68 -19.84 -26.13
C SER A 392 25.62 -18.77 -27.22
N SER A 393 26.12 -17.56 -26.94
CA SER A 393 26.14 -16.47 -27.92
C SER A 393 26.95 -16.78 -29.19
N ALA A 394 27.99 -17.62 -29.08
CA ALA A 394 28.78 -18.09 -30.21
C ALA A 394 28.07 -19.21 -30.97
N GLN A 395 27.51 -20.19 -30.26
CA GLN A 395 26.72 -21.30 -30.81
C GLN A 395 25.52 -20.80 -31.65
N GLY A 396 24.81 -19.79 -31.14
CA GLY A 396 23.70 -19.15 -31.83
C GLY A 396 24.14 -18.42 -33.10
N LYS A 397 25.21 -17.62 -33.05
CA LYS A 397 25.77 -16.93 -34.23
C LYS A 397 26.24 -17.89 -35.31
N MET A 398 26.84 -19.02 -34.95
CA MET A 398 27.21 -20.07 -35.91
C MET A 398 25.97 -20.73 -36.53
N THR A 399 24.97 -21.08 -35.71
CA THR A 399 23.71 -21.68 -36.17
C THR A 399 22.96 -20.73 -37.12
N ALA A 400 22.87 -19.44 -36.79
CA ALA A 400 22.29 -18.43 -37.67
C ALA A 400 23.03 -18.33 -39.02
N LYS A 401 24.37 -18.31 -39.01
CA LYS A 401 25.19 -18.30 -40.24
C LYS A 401 24.99 -19.55 -41.11
N GLN A 402 24.80 -20.72 -40.50
CA GLN A 402 24.48 -21.96 -41.23
C GLN A 402 23.08 -21.94 -41.87
N ILE A 403 22.10 -21.32 -41.20
CA ILE A 403 20.72 -21.19 -41.69
C ILE A 403 20.63 -20.12 -42.78
N GLN A 404 21.36 -19.00 -42.66
CA GLN A 404 21.49 -17.97 -43.69
C GLN A 404 22.05 -18.52 -45.02
N ALA A 405 22.84 -19.60 -44.95
CA ALA A 405 23.43 -20.27 -46.10
C ALA A 405 22.53 -21.36 -46.74
N LEU A 406 21.31 -21.58 -46.24
CA LEU A 406 20.35 -22.46 -46.90
C LEU A 406 19.71 -21.75 -48.12
N PRO A 407 19.52 -22.44 -49.27
CA PRO A 407 19.00 -21.79 -50.47
C PRO A 407 17.55 -21.30 -50.31
N GLU A 408 16.76 -21.93 -49.42
CA GLU A 408 15.43 -21.45 -49.02
C GLU A 408 15.43 -20.15 -48.20
N THR A 409 16.50 -19.83 -47.46
CA THR A 409 16.55 -18.67 -46.57
C THR A 409 16.74 -17.38 -47.35
N GLU A 410 15.94 -16.36 -47.04
CA GLU A 410 16.13 -14.99 -47.52
C GLU A 410 17.06 -14.24 -46.55
N PHE A 411 16.63 -14.10 -45.29
CA PHE A 411 17.43 -13.58 -44.19
C PHE A 411 17.13 -14.30 -42.87
N ILE A 412 18.09 -14.28 -41.94
CA ILE A 412 17.90 -14.64 -40.53
C ILE A 412 18.58 -13.61 -39.61
N GLU A 413 17.86 -13.17 -38.60
CA GLU A 413 18.28 -12.16 -37.63
C GLU A 413 17.95 -12.60 -36.19
N PRO A 414 18.65 -12.12 -35.15
CA PRO A 414 18.23 -12.35 -33.77
C PRO A 414 16.89 -11.64 -33.49
N VAL A 415 16.09 -12.17 -32.56
CA VAL A 415 14.90 -11.43 -32.08
C VAL A 415 15.37 -10.13 -31.41
N GLN A 416 14.95 -8.99 -31.94
CA GLN A 416 15.22 -7.66 -31.37
C GLN A 416 14.01 -7.15 -30.58
N GLU A 417 14.26 -6.34 -29.55
CA GLU A 417 13.23 -5.75 -28.71
C GLU A 417 13.25 -4.22 -28.85
N TYR A 418 12.13 -3.66 -29.28
CA TYR A 418 11.95 -2.22 -29.49
C TYR A 418 11.04 -1.63 -28.42
N HIS A 419 11.36 -0.41 -27.98
CA HIS A 419 10.62 0.33 -26.94
C HIS A 419 10.34 1.75 -27.44
N ALA A 420 9.20 2.31 -27.03
CA ALA A 420 9.00 3.76 -27.10
C ALA A 420 9.76 4.40 -25.94
N LEU A 421 10.54 5.45 -26.21
CA LEU A 421 11.48 6.03 -25.25
C LEU A 421 11.46 7.56 -25.37
N SER A 422 11.84 8.25 -24.29
CA SER A 422 12.21 9.67 -24.37
C SER A 422 13.46 9.86 -25.24
N MET A 423 13.72 11.11 -25.61
CA MET A 423 14.93 11.52 -26.33
C MET A 423 16.17 11.61 -25.41
N ASP A 424 15.97 11.52 -24.09
CA ASP A 424 17.00 11.73 -23.07
C ASP A 424 17.87 10.48 -22.86
N SER A 425 19.20 10.68 -22.84
CA SER A 425 20.16 9.59 -23.07
C SER A 425 20.15 8.45 -22.03
N GLN A 426 19.75 8.74 -20.78
CA GLN A 426 19.67 7.76 -19.69
C GLN A 426 18.24 7.32 -19.35
N TYR A 427 17.21 7.82 -20.05
CA TYR A 427 15.81 7.42 -19.83
C TYR A 427 15.57 5.89 -19.85
N PRO A 428 16.23 5.07 -20.69
CA PRO A 428 16.06 3.61 -20.69
C PRO A 428 16.42 2.90 -19.38
N TYR A 429 17.11 3.59 -18.46
CA TYR A 429 17.48 3.07 -17.13
C TYR A 429 16.53 3.51 -16.02
N GLN A 430 15.65 4.49 -16.27
CA GLN A 430 14.71 5.06 -15.29
C GLN A 430 13.50 4.14 -15.05
N TRP A 431 13.74 2.97 -14.46
CA TRP A 431 12.72 1.95 -14.21
C TRP A 431 11.52 2.49 -13.41
N SER A 432 11.73 3.47 -12.52
CA SER A 432 10.68 4.09 -11.72
C SER A 432 9.66 4.88 -12.54
N LEU A 433 10.03 5.29 -13.75
CA LEU A 433 9.16 5.95 -14.73
C LEU A 433 8.55 4.92 -15.70
N ASN A 434 9.36 3.96 -16.16
CA ASN A 434 8.95 2.95 -17.14
C ASN A 434 9.52 1.56 -16.79
N ASN A 435 8.76 0.76 -16.04
CA ASN A 435 9.16 -0.60 -15.72
C ASN A 435 8.59 -1.57 -16.76
N THR A 436 9.44 -1.91 -17.73
CA THR A 436 9.10 -2.78 -18.87
C THR A 436 9.11 -4.28 -18.52
N GLY A 437 9.36 -4.66 -17.27
CA GLY A 437 9.52 -6.06 -16.86
C GLY A 437 10.91 -6.64 -17.16
N LYS A 438 11.90 -5.77 -17.41
CA LYS A 438 13.30 -6.12 -17.70
C LYS A 438 14.17 -6.03 -16.44
N ASN A 439 15.36 -6.64 -16.51
CA ASN A 439 16.35 -6.64 -15.42
C ASN A 439 15.70 -7.08 -14.09
N ASP A 440 15.02 -8.24 -14.17
CA ASP A 440 14.20 -8.91 -13.16
C ASP A 440 12.97 -8.14 -12.64
N GLY A 441 12.69 -6.94 -13.16
CA GLY A 441 11.55 -6.12 -12.74
C GLY A 441 10.17 -6.71 -13.05
N THR A 442 9.18 -6.29 -12.26
CA THR A 442 7.75 -6.53 -12.50
C THR A 442 7.21 -5.46 -13.46
N GLN A 443 6.64 -5.86 -14.60
CA GLN A 443 6.07 -4.91 -15.56
C GLN A 443 5.01 -4.01 -14.90
N HIS A 444 5.09 -2.70 -15.14
CA HIS A 444 4.25 -1.67 -14.52
C HIS A 444 4.42 -1.51 -13.00
N ALA A 445 5.51 -2.01 -12.41
CA ALA A 445 5.99 -1.59 -11.10
C ALA A 445 6.79 -0.28 -11.22
N ASP A 446 6.08 0.81 -11.54
CA ASP A 446 6.57 2.17 -11.78
C ASP A 446 5.51 3.21 -11.32
N ILE A 447 5.76 4.52 -11.44
CA ILE A 447 4.76 5.55 -11.10
C ILE A 447 3.67 5.75 -12.19
N GLN A 448 3.67 4.93 -13.25
CA GLN A 448 2.85 5.06 -14.46
C GLN A 448 3.15 6.34 -15.28
N TYR A 449 4.43 6.74 -15.34
CA TYR A 449 4.87 8.01 -15.93
C TYR A 449 4.51 8.15 -17.42
N GLU A 450 4.66 7.09 -18.22
CA GLU A 450 4.25 7.14 -19.64
C GLU A 450 2.78 7.56 -19.84
N SER A 451 1.88 7.11 -18.96
CA SER A 451 0.45 7.43 -19.03
C SER A 451 0.18 8.85 -18.52
N LEU A 452 0.96 9.31 -17.54
CA LEU A 452 0.96 10.70 -17.04
C LEU A 452 1.42 11.67 -18.14
N GLU A 453 2.53 11.41 -18.82
CA GLU A 453 3.01 12.24 -19.94
C GLU A 453 2.00 12.29 -21.09
N LYS A 454 1.42 11.14 -21.46
CA LYS A 454 0.36 11.08 -22.48
C LYS A 454 -0.88 11.87 -22.06
N LEU A 455 -1.18 11.98 -20.76
CA LEU A 455 -2.26 12.79 -20.20
C LEU A 455 -1.94 14.30 -20.20
N LEU A 456 -0.74 14.67 -19.75
CA LEU A 456 -0.30 16.06 -19.58
C LEU A 456 0.07 16.76 -20.90
N ASN A 457 0.53 16.01 -21.91
CA ASN A 457 0.92 16.56 -23.20
C ASN A 457 -0.22 17.38 -23.84
N GLY A 458 0.05 18.68 -24.02
CA GLY A 458 -0.86 19.70 -24.56
C GLY A 458 -1.65 20.48 -23.51
N GLN A 459 -1.56 20.14 -22.22
CA GLN A 459 -2.17 20.93 -21.13
C GLN A 459 -1.35 22.19 -20.83
N LYS A 460 -2.02 23.25 -20.36
CA LYS A 460 -1.38 24.44 -19.79
C LYS A 460 -1.58 24.43 -18.28
N LEU A 461 -0.61 23.88 -17.56
CA LEU A 461 -0.58 23.95 -16.10
C LEU A 461 0.14 25.21 -15.62
N LYS A 462 0.07 25.47 -14.31
CA LYS A 462 0.89 26.50 -13.65
C LYS A 462 2.18 25.89 -13.11
N ASP A 463 3.25 26.66 -13.14
CA ASP A 463 4.48 26.29 -12.45
C ASP A 463 4.26 26.28 -10.93
N THR A 464 4.83 25.29 -10.25
CA THR A 464 4.73 25.09 -8.80
C THR A 464 6.13 25.10 -8.18
N VAL A 465 6.35 25.96 -7.17
CA VAL A 465 7.61 25.99 -6.42
C VAL A 465 7.66 24.80 -5.45
N ILE A 466 8.69 23.97 -5.59
CA ILE A 466 9.01 22.83 -4.74
C ILE A 466 10.36 23.11 -4.08
N ALA A 467 10.41 23.15 -2.76
CA ALA A 467 11.68 23.30 -2.05
C ALA A 467 12.38 21.94 -1.93
N VAL A 468 13.66 21.91 -2.30
CA VAL A 468 14.57 20.80 -1.98
C VAL A 468 15.39 21.25 -0.79
N ALA A 469 15.03 20.74 0.38
CA ALA A 469 15.62 21.09 1.66
C ALA A 469 16.58 19.96 2.07
N ASP A 470 17.84 20.10 1.66
CA ASP A 470 18.79 18.99 1.48
C ASP A 470 20.26 19.48 1.49
N THR A 471 21.21 18.81 0.82
CA THR A 471 22.63 19.21 0.69
C THR A 471 22.90 20.38 -0.27
N GLY A 472 21.88 20.88 -0.96
CA GLY A 472 21.99 21.89 -2.03
C GLY A 472 21.52 21.35 -3.37
N VAL A 473 21.65 22.13 -4.46
CA VAL A 473 21.35 21.65 -5.83
C VAL A 473 22.32 22.27 -6.84
N ASP A 474 22.99 21.46 -7.68
CA ASP A 474 23.74 22.00 -8.80
C ASP A 474 22.83 22.46 -9.95
N SER A 475 22.58 23.77 -9.98
CA SER A 475 21.85 24.46 -11.05
C SER A 475 22.60 24.57 -12.40
N SER A 476 23.89 24.19 -12.46
CA SER A 476 24.72 24.33 -13.66
C SER A 476 24.39 23.28 -14.74
N LEU A 477 23.93 22.10 -14.32
CA LEU A 477 23.52 20.98 -15.16
C LEU A 477 22.40 21.37 -16.13
N ALA A 478 22.49 20.95 -17.39
CA ALA A 478 21.56 21.35 -18.46
C ALA A 478 20.10 20.96 -18.17
N ASP A 479 19.88 19.87 -17.43
CA ASP A 479 18.56 19.40 -17.02
C ASP A 479 17.90 20.27 -15.94
N LEU A 480 18.69 20.94 -15.10
CA LEU A 480 18.24 21.74 -13.94
C LEU A 480 18.35 23.26 -14.19
N LYS A 481 19.09 23.66 -15.23
CA LYS A 481 19.35 25.05 -15.64
C LYS A 481 18.07 25.79 -16.06
N GLY A 482 17.64 26.75 -15.25
CA GLY A 482 16.37 27.48 -15.44
C GLY A 482 15.14 26.79 -14.83
N VAL A 483 15.36 25.66 -14.15
CA VAL A 483 14.38 25.00 -13.28
C VAL A 483 14.65 25.36 -11.82
N VAL A 484 15.92 25.40 -11.42
CA VAL A 484 16.39 25.83 -10.08
C VAL A 484 16.43 27.37 -9.99
N ASP A 485 15.88 27.93 -8.91
CA ASP A 485 15.99 29.36 -8.59
C ASP A 485 17.28 29.66 -7.82
N THR A 486 18.29 30.12 -8.56
CA THR A 486 19.60 30.51 -8.05
C THR A 486 19.63 31.90 -7.40
N LYS A 487 18.50 32.63 -7.35
CA LYS A 487 18.40 33.97 -6.74
C LYS A 487 17.77 33.96 -5.36
N THR A 488 16.85 33.02 -5.12
CA THR A 488 16.15 32.87 -3.81
C THR A 488 16.63 31.66 -3.01
N GLY A 489 17.50 30.82 -3.59
CA GLY A 489 18.19 29.75 -2.87
C GLY A 489 19.02 30.26 -1.68
N TYR A 490 19.10 29.45 -0.62
CA TYR A 490 19.83 29.80 0.60
C TYR A 490 20.47 28.58 1.27
N ASN A 491 21.57 28.81 1.96
CA ASN A 491 22.39 27.81 2.64
C ASN A 491 22.49 28.19 4.12
N TYR A 492 21.94 27.34 5.00
CA TYR A 492 21.93 27.50 6.45
C TYR A 492 23.18 26.95 7.16
N VAL A 493 23.98 26.11 6.48
CA VAL A 493 25.29 25.64 6.97
C VAL A 493 26.25 26.83 7.05
N ASP A 494 26.46 27.51 5.91
CA ASP A 494 27.38 28.67 5.78
C ASP A 494 26.67 30.03 5.94
N ARG A 495 25.35 30.04 6.16
CA ARG A 495 24.47 31.22 6.27
C ARG A 495 24.63 32.20 5.10
N SER A 496 24.64 31.67 3.88
CA SER A 496 24.89 32.39 2.63
C SER A 496 23.84 32.10 1.55
N SER A 497 23.84 32.87 0.45
CA SER A 497 22.99 32.57 -0.73
C SER A 497 23.54 31.47 -1.63
N ASN A 498 24.69 30.85 -1.30
CA ASN A 498 25.29 29.78 -2.10
C ASN A 498 24.70 28.42 -1.70
N ALA A 499 23.57 28.05 -2.33
CA ALA A 499 22.89 26.77 -2.14
C ALA A 499 23.28 25.68 -3.17
N THR A 500 24.44 25.81 -3.82
CA THR A 500 25.03 24.75 -4.65
C THR A 500 25.35 23.53 -3.80
N ASP A 501 25.21 22.34 -4.39
CA ASP A 501 25.48 21.05 -3.76
C ASP A 501 26.98 20.72 -3.76
N ASP A 502 27.46 20.21 -2.63
CA ASP A 502 28.84 19.79 -2.36
C ASP A 502 28.93 18.32 -1.92
N ASN A 503 27.80 17.61 -1.88
CA ASN A 503 27.68 16.20 -1.50
C ASN A 503 27.13 15.35 -2.64
N GLY A 504 26.06 15.83 -3.30
CA GLY A 504 25.42 15.20 -4.46
C GLY A 504 24.01 14.65 -4.22
N HIS A 505 23.61 14.43 -2.96
CA HIS A 505 22.31 13.90 -2.60
C HIS A 505 21.15 14.85 -2.98
N GLY A 506 21.29 16.14 -2.70
CA GLY A 506 20.29 17.17 -3.01
C GLY A 506 20.06 17.38 -4.52
N THR A 507 21.13 17.30 -5.31
CA THR A 507 21.05 17.32 -6.78
C THR A 507 20.32 16.09 -7.33
N HIS A 508 20.51 14.92 -6.71
CA HIS A 508 19.84 13.68 -7.10
C HIS A 508 18.33 13.74 -6.88
N VAL A 509 17.89 14.17 -5.69
CA VAL A 509 16.46 14.32 -5.41
C VAL A 509 15.83 15.44 -6.23
N ALA A 510 16.55 16.54 -6.51
CA ALA A 510 16.10 17.58 -7.44
C ALA A 510 15.95 17.08 -8.89
N GLY A 511 16.87 16.22 -9.35
CA GLY A 511 16.81 15.56 -10.66
C GLY A 511 15.56 14.72 -10.83
N ILE A 512 15.25 13.85 -9.85
CA ILE A 512 14.02 13.05 -9.83
C ILE A 512 12.77 13.94 -9.94
N ILE A 513 12.73 15.06 -9.23
CA ILE A 513 11.57 15.97 -9.25
C ILE A 513 11.43 16.67 -10.60
N ALA A 514 12.52 17.26 -11.13
CA ALA A 514 12.41 18.37 -12.08
C ALA A 514 13.48 18.43 -13.19
N ALA A 515 14.28 17.38 -13.43
CA ALA A 515 15.13 17.33 -14.62
C ALA A 515 14.31 17.53 -15.92
N SER A 516 14.85 18.33 -16.85
CA SER A 516 14.13 18.82 -18.03
C SER A 516 13.92 17.75 -19.12
N ALA A 517 12.88 16.94 -18.98
CA ALA A 517 12.56 15.84 -19.89
C ALA A 517 12.41 16.25 -21.37
N ASN A 518 12.81 15.34 -22.26
CA ASN A 518 12.85 15.46 -23.73
C ASN A 518 13.80 16.54 -24.26
N ASN A 519 14.83 16.92 -23.49
CA ASN A 519 15.86 17.88 -23.90
C ASN A 519 17.06 17.23 -24.62
N ASN A 520 17.15 15.88 -24.66
CA ASN A 520 18.24 15.02 -25.15
C ASN A 520 19.45 14.86 -24.20
N TYR A 521 19.57 15.68 -23.16
CA TYR A 521 20.61 15.54 -22.14
C TYR A 521 20.29 14.35 -21.23
N SER A 522 20.99 14.24 -20.10
CA SER A 522 21.02 13.10 -19.20
C SER A 522 19.67 12.39 -18.97
N MET A 523 18.67 13.01 -18.33
CA MET A 523 17.48 12.28 -17.84
C MET A 523 16.17 13.08 -17.79
N ALA A 524 15.04 12.36 -17.63
CA ALA A 524 13.72 12.95 -17.44
C ALA A 524 13.33 13.05 -15.95
N GLY A 525 12.96 14.25 -15.49
CA GLY A 525 12.31 14.46 -14.19
C GLY A 525 10.79 14.30 -14.27
N ILE A 526 10.13 14.12 -13.14
CA ILE A 526 8.70 13.75 -13.07
C ILE A 526 7.76 14.93 -13.31
N ASN A 527 8.17 16.16 -12.96
CA ASN A 527 7.32 17.35 -13.01
C ASN A 527 7.97 18.46 -13.83
N SER A 528 7.64 18.53 -15.11
CA SER A 528 8.03 19.59 -16.06
C SER A 528 7.47 20.98 -15.73
N HIS A 529 6.60 21.11 -14.72
CA HIS A 529 6.09 22.36 -14.17
C HIS A 529 6.63 22.65 -12.75
N ALA A 530 7.64 21.92 -12.28
CA ALA A 530 8.33 22.27 -11.04
C ALA A 530 9.27 23.48 -11.24
N LYS A 531 9.39 24.30 -10.20
CA LYS A 531 10.55 25.18 -9.99
C LYS A 531 11.18 24.82 -8.66
N ILE A 532 12.48 24.54 -8.68
CA ILE A 532 13.20 24.07 -7.49
C ILE A 532 13.72 25.29 -6.72
N LEU A 533 13.30 25.42 -5.46
CA LEU A 533 13.91 26.32 -4.48
C LEU A 533 14.97 25.52 -3.70
N PRO A 534 16.28 25.73 -3.93
CA PRO A 534 17.32 24.99 -3.23
C PRO A 534 17.55 25.59 -1.83
N VAL A 535 17.39 24.78 -0.80
CA VAL A 535 17.57 25.19 0.60
C VAL A 535 18.58 24.23 1.24
N LYS A 536 19.86 24.62 1.24
CA LYS A 536 20.94 23.80 1.80
C LYS A 536 20.88 23.83 3.33
N ILE A 537 20.52 22.70 3.92
CA ILE A 537 20.40 22.45 5.37
C ILE A 537 21.19 21.22 5.84
N LEU A 538 21.90 20.57 4.90
CA LEU A 538 22.86 19.51 5.15
C LEU A 538 24.23 19.93 4.57
N ASP A 539 25.31 19.57 5.26
CA ASP A 539 26.70 19.84 4.87
C ASP A 539 27.21 18.85 3.81
N ALA A 540 28.49 18.96 3.44
CA ALA A 540 29.15 18.08 2.46
C ALA A 540 29.20 16.59 2.87
N SER A 541 28.99 16.26 4.15
CA SER A 541 28.85 14.87 4.62
C SER A 541 27.41 14.34 4.56
N GLY A 542 26.44 15.19 4.25
CA GLY A 542 25.01 14.89 4.37
C GLY A 542 24.44 15.12 5.77
N SER A 543 25.20 15.76 6.68
CA SER A 543 24.79 16.00 8.07
C SER A 543 24.19 17.39 8.25
N GLY A 544 23.17 17.53 9.11
CA GLY A 544 22.59 18.82 9.45
C GLY A 544 21.88 18.79 10.80
N ASP A 545 21.76 19.96 11.44
CA ASP A 545 21.19 20.07 12.78
C ASP A 545 19.72 20.57 12.80
N THR A 546 19.10 20.50 13.98
CA THR A 546 17.70 20.92 14.18
C THR A 546 17.44 22.41 13.92
N GLU A 547 18.42 23.30 14.14
CA GLU A 547 18.28 24.74 13.84
C GLU A 547 18.24 24.95 12.31
N GLN A 548 19.19 24.36 11.59
CA GLN A 548 19.30 24.46 10.13
C GLN A 548 18.05 23.91 9.43
N ILE A 549 17.63 22.69 9.80
CA ILE A 549 16.42 22.05 9.24
C ILE A 549 15.16 22.86 9.58
N ALA A 550 15.03 23.38 10.81
CA ALA A 550 13.89 24.21 11.22
C ALA A 550 13.79 25.49 10.38
N TYR A 551 14.88 26.25 10.27
CA TYR A 551 14.87 27.48 9.47
C TYR A 551 14.67 27.21 7.98
N GLY A 552 15.24 26.12 7.43
CA GLY A 552 15.02 25.77 6.02
C GLY A 552 13.55 25.51 5.68
N ILE A 553 12.82 24.85 6.58
CA ILE A 553 11.37 24.61 6.43
C ILE A 553 10.60 25.94 6.45
N ILE A 554 10.85 26.83 7.42
CA ILE A 554 10.20 28.15 7.50
C ILE A 554 10.53 28.99 6.25
N TYR A 555 11.81 29.05 5.88
CA TYR A 555 12.31 29.79 4.72
C TYR A 555 11.64 29.35 3.42
N ALA A 556 11.50 28.03 3.21
CA ALA A 556 10.81 27.48 2.04
C ALA A 556 9.35 27.94 1.95
N VAL A 557 8.61 27.94 3.08
CA VAL A 557 7.23 28.42 3.15
C VAL A 557 7.14 29.91 2.80
N ASP A 558 7.98 30.73 3.43
CA ASP A 558 7.96 32.19 3.29
C ASP A 558 8.40 32.65 1.89
N HIS A 559 9.32 31.91 1.25
CA HIS A 559 9.74 32.13 -0.14
C HIS A 559 8.84 31.42 -1.17
N GLY A 560 7.65 31.01 -0.75
CA GLY A 560 6.54 30.70 -1.65
C GLY A 560 6.44 29.25 -2.10
N ALA A 561 7.22 28.32 -1.55
CA ALA A 561 7.08 26.89 -1.84
C ALA A 561 5.65 26.39 -1.59
N LYS A 562 5.25 25.35 -2.30
CA LYS A 562 3.95 24.68 -2.16
C LYS A 562 4.10 23.19 -1.82
N VAL A 563 5.28 22.64 -2.12
CA VAL A 563 5.76 21.34 -1.61
C VAL A 563 7.16 21.55 -1.01
N ILE A 564 7.49 20.83 0.06
CA ILE A 564 8.84 20.72 0.61
C ILE A 564 9.24 19.24 0.60
N ASN A 565 10.35 18.92 -0.04
CA ASN A 565 10.97 17.59 -0.04
C ASN A 565 12.02 17.52 1.09
N LEU A 566 11.81 16.62 2.06
CA LEU A 566 12.74 16.31 3.14
C LEU A 566 13.21 14.86 3.00
N SER A 567 14.22 14.63 2.16
CA SER A 567 14.82 13.31 1.92
C SER A 567 15.81 12.89 3.04
N LEU A 568 15.48 13.25 4.27
CA LEU A 568 16.29 13.14 5.48
C LEU A 568 15.47 12.56 6.64
N GLY A 569 16.15 12.05 7.68
CA GLY A 569 15.53 11.46 8.85
C GLY A 569 16.41 11.50 10.11
N GLY A 570 15.79 11.37 11.27
CA GLY A 570 16.45 11.36 12.58
C GLY A 570 15.45 11.22 13.73
N SER A 571 15.87 11.59 14.94
CA SER A 571 15.04 11.52 16.16
C SER A 571 13.99 12.64 16.23
N TYR A 572 12.91 12.40 16.98
CA TYR A 572 11.84 13.40 17.21
C TYR A 572 12.37 14.74 17.74
N SER A 573 11.96 15.85 17.09
CA SER A 573 12.26 17.21 17.54
C SER A 573 10.99 18.07 17.59
N ARG A 574 10.75 18.71 18.74
CA ARG A 574 9.59 19.60 18.91
C ARG A 574 9.73 20.93 18.15
N VAL A 575 10.95 21.37 17.88
CA VAL A 575 11.22 22.59 17.08
C VAL A 575 10.83 22.34 15.62
N LEU A 576 11.19 21.16 15.10
CA LEU A 576 10.78 20.72 13.77
C LEU A 576 9.26 20.51 13.70
N GLU A 577 8.62 19.96 14.73
CA GLU A 577 7.15 19.80 14.77
C GLU A 577 6.42 21.15 14.64
N TYR A 578 6.93 22.22 15.25
CA TYR A 578 6.41 23.57 15.02
C TYR A 578 6.65 24.08 13.59
N SER A 579 7.79 23.76 12.97
CA SER A 579 8.11 24.17 11.59
C SER A 579 7.27 23.43 10.55
N LEU A 580 7.06 22.12 10.74
CA LEU A 580 6.15 21.31 9.92
C LEU A 580 4.70 21.78 10.07
N LYS A 581 4.27 22.09 11.30
CA LYS A 581 2.96 22.70 11.54
C LYS A 581 2.83 24.07 10.85
N TYR A 582 3.87 24.90 10.88
CA TYR A 582 3.88 26.20 10.20
C TYR A 582 3.68 26.02 8.69
N ALA A 583 4.39 25.07 8.06
CA ALA A 583 4.17 24.71 6.65
C ALA A 583 2.73 24.27 6.38
N TYR A 584 2.19 23.37 7.22
CA TYR A 584 0.82 22.87 7.09
C TYR A 584 -0.24 23.98 7.23
N ASP A 585 -0.11 24.86 8.22
CA ASP A 585 -1.02 26.00 8.47
C ASP A 585 -1.01 26.98 7.28
N HIS A 586 0.15 27.17 6.63
CA HIS A 586 0.31 27.96 5.40
C HIS A 586 -0.10 27.22 4.12
N ASN A 587 -0.64 26.00 4.23
CA ASN A 587 -1.09 25.12 3.15
C ASN A 587 0.06 24.63 2.23
N VAL A 588 1.28 24.53 2.77
CA VAL A 588 2.44 23.93 2.11
C VAL A 588 2.51 22.45 2.46
N THR A 589 2.69 21.59 1.46
CA THR A 589 2.71 20.12 1.64
C THR A 589 4.14 19.65 1.93
N VAL A 590 4.39 19.06 3.09
CA VAL A 590 5.70 18.44 3.38
C VAL A 590 5.66 16.97 3.02
N VAL A 591 6.73 16.46 2.42
CA VAL A 591 6.91 15.05 2.03
C VAL A 591 8.27 14.60 2.57
N ALA A 592 8.30 13.48 3.31
CA ALA A 592 9.48 13.07 4.07
C ALA A 592 9.78 11.55 4.00
N ALA A 593 11.06 11.22 4.07
CA ALA A 593 11.59 9.85 4.00
C ALA A 593 11.36 9.06 5.31
N SER A 594 10.85 7.83 5.23
CA SER A 594 10.51 7.05 6.43
C SER A 594 11.72 6.51 7.21
N GLY A 595 12.90 6.38 6.60
CA GLY A 595 14.11 5.80 7.21
C GLY A 595 14.65 4.60 6.42
N ASN A 596 15.92 4.22 6.68
CA ASN A 596 16.69 3.27 5.86
C ASN A 596 17.28 2.09 6.68
N ASP A 597 16.69 1.79 7.82
CA ASP A 597 17.16 0.81 8.82
C ASP A 597 16.43 -0.54 8.74
N GLY A 598 15.33 -0.63 7.98
CA GLY A 598 14.46 -1.81 7.89
C GLY A 598 13.60 -2.08 9.14
N MET A 599 13.32 -1.04 9.95
CA MET A 599 12.62 -1.17 11.24
C MET A 599 11.15 -0.72 11.19
N GLU A 600 10.31 -1.24 12.10
CA GLU A 600 8.94 -0.76 12.35
C GLU A 600 8.90 0.56 13.16
N GLU A 601 9.83 1.48 12.86
CA GLU A 601 9.86 2.82 13.44
C GLU A 601 10.14 3.87 12.36
N LEU A 602 9.16 4.76 12.17
CA LEU A 602 9.22 5.83 11.17
C LEU A 602 10.09 6.99 11.66
N SER A 603 11.20 7.23 10.97
CA SER A 603 12.10 8.36 11.21
C SER A 603 11.34 9.68 11.26
N TYR A 604 11.79 10.58 12.12
CA TYR A 604 11.29 11.95 12.14
C TYR A 604 12.08 12.77 11.11
N PRO A 605 11.45 13.58 10.22
CA PRO A 605 10.10 14.15 10.32
C PRO A 605 8.95 13.36 9.70
N ALA A 606 9.19 12.20 9.06
CA ALA A 606 8.12 11.43 8.40
C ALA A 606 7.05 10.88 9.38
N SER A 607 7.40 10.62 10.64
CA SER A 607 6.43 10.31 11.70
C SER A 607 5.55 11.49 12.17
N SER A 608 5.72 12.71 11.64
CA SER A 608 4.87 13.86 11.97
C SER A 608 3.54 13.84 11.21
N ALA A 609 2.43 14.12 11.90
CA ALA A 609 1.09 14.23 11.30
C ALA A 609 0.92 15.45 10.36
N TYR A 610 1.98 16.24 10.13
CA TYR A 610 2.05 17.36 9.20
C TYR A 610 2.86 17.07 7.93
N ALA A 611 3.53 15.92 7.86
CA ALA A 611 4.24 15.43 6.67
C ALA A 611 3.47 14.26 6.01
N ILE A 612 3.76 14.01 4.73
CA ILE A 612 3.40 12.76 4.05
C ILE A 612 4.59 11.81 4.22
N SER A 613 4.37 10.66 4.88
CA SER A 613 5.42 9.67 5.14
C SER A 613 5.63 8.76 3.93
N VAL A 614 6.87 8.68 3.42
CA VAL A 614 7.20 7.94 2.18
C VAL A 614 8.24 6.84 2.42
N GLY A 615 7.81 5.60 2.23
CA GLY A 615 8.67 4.40 2.20
C GLY A 615 9.15 4.04 0.78
N ALA A 616 10.12 3.14 0.67
CA ALA A 616 10.76 2.78 -0.58
C ALA A 616 10.23 1.45 -1.14
N SER A 617 9.92 1.40 -2.45
CA SER A 617 9.70 0.16 -3.20
C SER A 617 10.81 -0.07 -4.24
N ASN A 618 11.01 -1.33 -4.62
CA ASN A 618 11.96 -1.74 -5.65
C ASN A 618 11.25 -2.14 -6.96
N ARG A 619 12.04 -2.46 -7.98
CA ARG A 619 11.56 -2.82 -9.33
C ARG A 619 10.71 -4.08 -9.42
N LEU A 620 10.66 -4.89 -8.37
CA LEU A 620 9.89 -6.15 -8.30
C LEU A 620 8.42 -5.94 -7.89
N ASP A 621 8.04 -4.69 -7.59
CA ASP A 621 6.79 -4.31 -6.90
C ASP A 621 6.71 -4.71 -5.42
N ILE A 622 7.88 -4.77 -4.76
CA ILE A 622 8.02 -5.12 -3.35
C ILE A 622 8.57 -3.90 -2.58
N VAL A 623 8.15 -3.73 -1.33
CA VAL A 623 8.77 -2.76 -0.40
C VAL A 623 10.24 -3.16 -0.19
N SER A 624 11.13 -2.17 -0.13
CA SER A 624 12.58 -2.41 -0.01
C SER A 624 12.91 -2.86 1.41
N ASP A 625 13.85 -3.79 1.56
CA ASP A 625 14.25 -4.41 2.83
C ASP A 625 14.82 -3.41 3.85
N TYR A 626 15.48 -2.35 3.38
CA TYR A 626 15.92 -1.23 4.21
C TYR A 626 14.82 -0.22 4.56
N SER A 627 13.63 -0.27 3.94
CA SER A 627 12.62 0.78 4.14
C SER A 627 12.02 0.69 5.54
N ASN A 628 12.16 1.73 6.37
CA ASN A 628 11.42 1.77 7.63
C ASN A 628 9.92 1.86 7.35
N TYR A 629 9.16 1.23 8.24
CA TYR A 629 7.73 0.99 8.10
C TYR A 629 7.00 1.17 9.44
N GLY A 630 5.69 0.89 9.48
CA GLY A 630 4.90 0.93 10.70
C GLY A 630 3.72 1.89 10.67
N LYS A 631 3.17 2.18 11.85
CA LYS A 631 1.96 2.99 12.04
C LYS A 631 2.21 4.47 11.70
N GLY A 632 1.65 4.92 10.58
CA GLY A 632 1.78 6.30 10.10
C GLY A 632 2.39 6.41 8.70
N LEU A 633 2.85 5.31 8.11
CA LEU A 633 3.35 5.27 6.74
C LEU A 633 2.20 5.54 5.77
N ASP A 634 2.18 6.67 5.07
CA ASP A 634 1.10 7.00 4.13
C ASP A 634 1.21 6.20 2.83
N ILE A 635 2.41 6.14 2.24
CA ILE A 635 2.59 5.65 0.88
C ILE A 635 4.02 5.11 0.66
N THR A 636 4.19 4.24 -0.33
CA THR A 636 5.50 3.83 -0.84
C THR A 636 5.75 4.35 -2.24
N ALA A 637 7.00 4.57 -2.63
CA ALA A 637 7.37 4.98 -3.99
C ALA A 637 8.73 4.39 -4.39
N PRO A 638 9.07 4.34 -5.70
CA PRO A 638 10.36 3.81 -6.16
C PRO A 638 11.56 4.43 -5.46
N GLY A 639 12.31 3.61 -4.71
CA GLY A 639 13.45 4.05 -3.90
C GLY A 639 14.75 3.25 -4.11
N SER A 640 14.70 2.03 -4.65
CA SER A 640 15.91 1.21 -4.90
C SER A 640 16.44 1.37 -6.33
N ASP A 641 17.76 1.44 -6.50
CA ASP A 641 18.43 1.60 -7.80
C ASP A 641 17.81 2.73 -8.64
N ILE A 642 17.68 3.92 -8.07
CA ILE A 642 17.10 5.08 -8.76
C ILE A 642 18.22 5.88 -9.42
N PRO A 643 18.30 5.92 -10.76
CA PRO A 643 19.29 6.73 -11.47
C PRO A 643 18.86 8.19 -11.51
N SER A 644 19.67 9.09 -10.94
CA SER A 644 19.48 10.54 -11.10
C SER A 644 20.79 11.32 -11.04
N LEU A 645 20.72 12.64 -11.27
CA LEU A 645 21.87 13.53 -11.46
C LEU A 645 22.70 13.70 -10.18
N VAL A 646 24.01 13.90 -10.35
CA VAL A 646 24.92 14.39 -9.30
C VAL A 646 25.75 15.58 -9.83
N PRO A 647 26.39 16.41 -8.98
CA PRO A 647 27.08 17.65 -9.41
C PRO A 647 28.20 17.45 -10.44
N ASP A 648 28.82 16.27 -10.47
CA ASP A 648 29.79 15.89 -11.51
C ASP A 648 29.14 15.62 -12.90
N GLY A 649 27.82 15.75 -13.00
CA GLY A 649 27.05 15.59 -14.23
C GLY A 649 26.70 14.15 -14.59
N ASN A 650 27.23 13.14 -13.90
CA ASN A 650 26.78 11.77 -14.09
C ASN A 650 25.30 11.63 -13.71
N VAL A 651 24.65 10.64 -14.32
CA VAL A 651 23.49 10.00 -13.72
C VAL A 651 24.01 8.81 -12.91
N THR A 652 23.57 8.69 -11.66
CA THR A 652 24.11 7.77 -10.67
C THR A 652 22.97 7.03 -9.97
N TYR A 653 23.12 5.72 -9.77
CA TYR A 653 22.17 4.93 -8.99
C TYR A 653 22.36 5.20 -7.49
N LEU A 654 21.28 5.67 -6.83
CA LEU A 654 21.17 5.70 -5.36
C LEU A 654 19.99 4.83 -4.91
N SER A 655 20.04 4.36 -3.66
CA SER A 655 18.99 3.56 -3.02
C SER A 655 18.62 4.15 -1.66
N GLY A 656 17.34 4.37 -1.40
CA GLY A 656 16.85 4.89 -0.13
C GLY A 656 15.40 5.39 -0.18
N THR A 657 14.77 5.54 0.99
CA THR A 657 13.50 6.28 1.15
C THR A 657 13.66 7.76 0.76
N SER A 658 14.89 8.27 0.86
CA SER A 658 15.35 9.55 0.29
C SER A 658 15.13 9.69 -1.22
N MET A 659 15.17 8.59 -1.99
CA MET A 659 14.86 8.59 -3.43
C MET A 659 13.37 8.34 -3.72
N ALA A 660 12.65 7.69 -2.80
CA ALA A 660 11.20 7.52 -2.90
C ALA A 660 10.44 8.85 -2.67
N THR A 661 10.87 9.63 -1.68
CA THR A 661 10.33 10.95 -1.29
C THR A 661 10.14 11.92 -2.47
N PRO A 662 11.13 12.18 -3.35
CA PRO A 662 10.99 13.11 -4.48
C PRO A 662 9.98 12.65 -5.53
N HIS A 663 9.75 11.34 -5.71
CA HIS A 663 8.67 10.87 -6.59
C HIS A 663 7.30 11.35 -6.09
N VAL A 664 7.06 11.30 -4.78
CA VAL A 664 5.81 11.79 -4.17
C VAL A 664 5.75 13.32 -4.18
N ALA A 665 6.86 14.01 -3.90
CA ALA A 665 6.93 15.47 -3.93
C ALA A 665 6.65 16.05 -5.34
N ALA A 666 7.15 15.42 -6.39
CA ALA A 666 6.90 15.82 -7.77
C ALA A 666 5.42 15.72 -8.15
N VAL A 667 4.74 14.62 -7.76
CA VAL A 667 3.31 14.41 -8.03
C VAL A 667 2.43 15.31 -7.17
N ALA A 668 2.81 15.57 -5.91
CA ALA A 668 2.19 16.61 -5.09
C ALA A 668 2.26 17.98 -5.81
N GLY A 669 3.41 18.30 -6.40
CA GLY A 669 3.61 19.48 -7.23
C GLY A 669 2.68 19.52 -8.46
N LEU A 670 2.53 18.42 -9.19
CA LEU A 670 1.61 18.33 -10.34
C LEU A 670 0.14 18.52 -9.96
N LEU A 671 -0.29 17.98 -8.82
CA LEU A 671 -1.64 18.18 -8.28
C LEU A 671 -1.90 19.67 -7.98
N LEU A 672 -0.90 20.38 -7.45
CA LEU A 672 -0.93 21.82 -7.19
C LEU A 672 -0.82 22.65 -8.48
N SER A 673 -0.06 22.21 -9.47
CA SER A 673 0.00 22.80 -10.82
C SER A 673 -1.34 22.73 -11.57
N GLN A 674 -2.16 21.70 -11.30
CA GLN A 674 -3.56 21.61 -11.74
C GLN A 674 -4.52 22.44 -10.86
N ASN A 675 -4.29 22.53 -9.55
CA ASN A 675 -5.11 23.32 -8.64
C ASN A 675 -4.29 23.87 -7.45
N PRO A 676 -3.84 25.14 -7.50
CA PRO A 676 -3.06 25.74 -6.41
C PRO A 676 -3.84 25.96 -5.09
N GLY A 677 -5.15 25.70 -5.08
CA GLY A 677 -6.01 25.82 -3.89
C GLY A 677 -6.20 24.53 -3.10
N LEU A 678 -5.44 23.47 -3.39
CA LEU A 678 -5.45 22.23 -2.61
C LEU A 678 -4.72 22.41 -1.28
N LYS A 679 -5.25 21.83 -0.20
CA LYS A 679 -4.56 21.77 1.09
C LYS A 679 -3.65 20.53 1.17
N PRO A 680 -2.66 20.49 2.09
CA PRO A 680 -1.81 19.30 2.26
C PRO A 680 -2.62 18.01 2.46
N LYS A 681 -3.68 18.06 3.28
CA LYS A 681 -4.58 16.92 3.50
C LYS A 681 -5.49 16.58 2.31
N ASP A 682 -5.70 17.50 1.36
CA ASP A 682 -6.26 17.13 0.06
C ASP A 682 -5.21 16.37 -0.75
N VAL A 683 -4.00 16.95 -0.92
CA VAL A 683 -2.91 16.38 -1.73
C VAL A 683 -2.58 14.95 -1.30
N GLU A 684 -2.28 14.75 -0.02
CA GLU A 684 -2.10 13.44 0.62
C GLU A 684 -3.23 12.48 0.28
N LYS A 685 -4.50 12.91 0.45
CA LYS A 685 -5.65 12.05 0.18
C LYS A 685 -5.74 11.61 -1.28
N ARG A 686 -5.31 12.42 -2.26
CA ARG A 686 -5.33 11.97 -3.67
C ARG A 686 -4.23 10.96 -3.94
N LEU A 687 -3.07 11.12 -3.33
CA LEU A 687 -1.96 10.18 -3.42
C LEU A 687 -2.38 8.82 -2.82
N THR A 688 -2.97 8.81 -1.62
CA THR A 688 -3.38 7.58 -0.90
C THR A 688 -4.68 6.93 -1.40
N ASP A 689 -5.68 7.71 -1.84
CA ASP A 689 -6.91 7.19 -2.48
C ASP A 689 -6.60 6.43 -3.77
N THR A 690 -5.56 6.82 -4.50
CA THR A 690 -5.24 6.33 -5.85
C THR A 690 -3.99 5.45 -5.92
N ALA A 691 -3.30 5.29 -4.80
CA ALA A 691 -2.16 4.39 -4.65
C ALA A 691 -2.49 2.96 -5.10
N LYS A 692 -1.53 2.35 -5.78
CA LYS A 692 -1.57 0.97 -6.24
C LYS A 692 -1.28 0.08 -5.03
N ASP A 693 -2.28 -0.70 -4.63
CA ASP A 693 -2.14 -1.77 -3.64
C ASP A 693 -1.07 -2.79 -4.09
N ILE A 694 -0.03 -2.96 -3.26
CA ILE A 694 1.13 -3.87 -3.45
C ILE A 694 1.30 -4.86 -2.29
N LYS A 695 0.23 -5.02 -1.48
CA LYS A 695 0.14 -5.79 -0.23
C LYS A 695 1.27 -6.79 0.05
N PHE A 696 2.02 -6.55 1.13
CA PHE A 696 2.89 -7.55 1.73
C PHE A 696 2.04 -8.63 2.44
N ASP A 697 1.95 -9.83 1.85
CA ASP A 697 1.35 -11.02 2.48
C ASP A 697 2.46 -11.81 3.19
N GLU A 698 2.73 -11.45 4.45
CA GLU A 698 3.65 -12.18 5.32
C GLU A 698 3.09 -13.59 5.63
N LYS A 699 3.83 -14.63 5.26
CA LYS A 699 3.39 -16.04 5.37
C LYS A 699 4.20 -16.86 6.36
N ASP A 700 5.41 -16.42 6.66
CA ASP A 700 6.45 -17.25 7.29
C ASP A 700 6.90 -16.72 8.66
N ALA A 701 6.21 -15.70 9.21
CA ALA A 701 6.43 -15.24 10.58
C ALA A 701 6.02 -16.36 11.57
N PRO A 702 6.96 -16.90 12.39
CA PRO A 702 6.57 -17.73 13.52
C PRO A 702 5.83 -16.85 14.53
N VAL A 703 4.66 -17.31 14.99
CA VAL A 703 3.90 -16.60 16.02
C VAL A 703 4.68 -16.67 17.33
N TYR A 704 5.37 -15.57 17.67
CA TYR A 704 5.85 -15.33 19.03
C TYR A 704 4.64 -14.94 19.88
N ASP A 705 4.31 -15.80 20.84
CA ASP A 705 3.15 -15.69 21.74
C ASP A 705 3.50 -14.77 22.93
N ASP A 706 3.96 -13.55 22.63
CA ASP A 706 4.26 -12.52 23.62
C ASP A 706 3.00 -11.69 23.92
N GLU A 707 2.69 -11.49 25.21
CA GLU A 707 1.41 -10.92 25.70
C GLU A 707 1.27 -9.39 25.51
N GLU A 708 1.79 -8.82 24.41
CA GLU A 708 1.55 -7.40 24.10
C GLU A 708 0.08 -7.14 23.72
N SER A 709 -0.45 -6.01 24.20
CA SER A 709 -1.85 -5.63 24.01
C SER A 709 -2.18 -5.59 22.51
N PRO A 710 -3.25 -6.27 22.03
CA PRO A 710 -3.51 -6.43 20.61
C PRO A 710 -3.61 -5.08 19.90
N LEU A 711 -2.65 -4.82 19.01
CA LEU A 711 -2.63 -3.65 18.15
C LEU A 711 -3.96 -3.53 17.40
N GLU A 712 -4.51 -2.32 17.30
CA GLU A 712 -5.70 -2.11 16.47
C GLU A 712 -5.41 -2.58 15.04
N PRO A 713 -6.22 -3.49 14.46
CA PRO A 713 -5.95 -4.01 13.13
C PRO A 713 -5.98 -2.87 12.11
N PRO A 714 -5.06 -2.86 11.12
CA PRO A 714 -4.92 -1.75 10.19
C PRO A 714 -6.21 -1.49 9.41
N ALA A 715 -6.37 -0.25 8.94
CA ALA A 715 -7.54 0.16 8.17
C ALA A 715 -7.68 -0.73 6.91
N PRO A 716 -8.90 -1.14 6.50
CA PRO A 716 -9.02 -2.12 5.41
C PRO A 716 -8.45 -1.60 4.08
N GLY A 717 -7.42 -2.28 3.57
CA GLY A 717 -6.67 -1.88 2.37
C GLY A 717 -5.50 -0.92 2.62
N TYR A 718 -5.13 -0.72 3.89
CA TYR A 718 -3.83 -0.24 4.37
C TYR A 718 -3.09 -1.42 5.00
N ASP A 719 -1.77 -1.44 4.91
CA ASP A 719 -0.90 -2.33 5.68
C ASP A 719 0.31 -1.55 6.23
N TYR A 720 0.91 -2.02 7.33
CA TYR A 720 1.98 -1.27 8.00
C TYR A 720 3.30 -1.23 7.20
N VAL A 721 3.48 -2.11 6.20
CA VAL A 721 4.72 -2.24 5.41
C VAL A 721 4.68 -1.36 4.15
N SER A 722 3.54 -1.28 3.46
CA SER A 722 3.35 -0.50 2.22
C SER A 722 2.53 0.78 2.39
N GLY A 723 1.93 1.01 3.56
CA GLY A 723 1.01 2.11 3.84
C GLY A 723 -0.31 1.92 3.09
N TRP A 724 -0.71 2.92 2.31
CA TRP A 724 -1.78 2.77 1.31
C TRP A 724 -1.31 2.16 -0.03
N GLY A 725 -0.07 1.67 -0.11
CA GLY A 725 0.54 1.06 -1.29
C GLY A 725 1.43 2.02 -2.10
N ARG A 726 1.80 1.60 -3.32
CA ARG A 726 2.74 2.31 -4.18
C ARG A 726 2.10 3.53 -4.87
N LEU A 727 2.84 4.62 -4.98
CA LEU A 727 2.50 5.81 -5.77
C LEU A 727 2.10 5.45 -7.21
N ASN A 728 0.94 5.98 -7.64
CA ASN A 728 0.48 5.92 -9.03
C ASN A 728 0.16 7.34 -9.51
N ALA A 729 1.15 7.98 -10.13
CA ALA A 729 1.09 9.39 -10.52
C ALA A 729 -0.02 9.66 -11.55
N TYR A 730 -0.15 8.80 -12.55
CA TYR A 730 -1.22 8.89 -13.55
C TYR A 730 -2.63 8.80 -12.92
N SER A 731 -2.84 7.90 -11.96
CA SER A 731 -4.13 7.76 -11.27
C SER A 731 -4.45 8.97 -10.38
N ALA A 732 -3.46 9.50 -9.65
CA ALA A 732 -3.60 10.68 -8.79
C ALA A 732 -3.95 11.94 -9.61
N VAL A 733 -3.18 12.23 -10.65
CA VAL A 733 -3.38 13.39 -11.54
C VAL A 733 -4.67 13.23 -12.36
N SER A 734 -5.00 12.02 -12.81
CA SER A 734 -6.30 11.74 -13.44
C SER A 734 -7.46 12.01 -12.47
N ALA A 735 -7.35 11.65 -11.18
CA ALA A 735 -8.42 11.90 -10.21
C ALA A 735 -8.69 13.40 -10.01
N GLN A 736 -7.64 14.23 -9.90
CA GLN A 736 -7.79 15.68 -9.80
C GLN A 736 -8.38 16.28 -11.09
N GLN A 737 -7.91 15.89 -12.27
CA GLN A 737 -8.46 16.34 -13.55
C GLN A 737 -9.93 15.94 -13.73
N LEU A 738 -10.28 14.70 -13.40
CA LEU A 738 -11.64 14.16 -13.48
C LEU A 738 -12.57 14.65 -12.35
N GLN A 739 -12.08 15.45 -11.40
CA GLN A 739 -12.81 15.82 -10.17
C GLN A 739 -13.37 14.58 -9.43
N ALA A 740 -12.66 13.46 -9.51
CA ALA A 740 -13.12 12.17 -9.05
C ALA A 740 -13.03 12.07 -7.52
N GLN A 741 -14.16 11.80 -6.88
CA GLN A 741 -14.26 11.69 -5.42
C GLN A 741 -15.36 10.69 -5.07
N VAL A 742 -15.07 9.72 -4.20
CA VAL A 742 -16.08 8.76 -3.71
C VAL A 742 -16.60 9.19 -2.34
N ASN A 743 -17.92 9.20 -2.15
CA ASN A 743 -18.53 9.48 -0.84
C ASN A 743 -18.46 8.24 0.05
N THR A 744 -18.23 8.43 1.35
CA THR A 744 -18.25 7.36 2.36
C THR A 744 -19.61 6.67 2.42
N PHE A 745 -19.64 5.36 2.19
CA PHE A 745 -20.86 4.53 2.19
C PHE A 745 -20.70 3.31 3.11
N VAL A 746 -21.81 2.77 3.58
CA VAL A 746 -21.86 1.67 4.55
C VAL A 746 -22.42 0.37 3.99
N SER A 747 -22.16 -0.75 4.67
CA SER A 747 -22.56 -2.11 4.27
C SER A 747 -24.05 -2.32 3.99
N THR A 748 -24.95 -1.49 4.54
CA THR A 748 -26.39 -1.51 4.28
C THR A 748 -26.80 -0.80 2.98
N GLN A 749 -25.94 0.06 2.43
CA GLN A 749 -26.25 0.84 1.22
C GLN A 749 -26.03 0.01 -0.06
N LYS A 750 -26.86 0.30 -1.05
CA LYS A 750 -26.85 -0.35 -2.39
C LYS A 750 -26.50 0.64 -3.50
N ILE A 751 -25.95 1.80 -3.13
CA ILE A 751 -25.61 2.88 -4.06
C ILE A 751 -24.27 3.48 -3.59
N VAL A 752 -23.27 3.48 -4.47
CA VAL A 752 -22.05 4.27 -4.30
C VAL A 752 -22.27 5.60 -4.99
N THR A 753 -22.02 6.71 -4.30
CA THR A 753 -22.19 8.07 -4.84
C THR A 753 -20.87 8.83 -4.77
N GLY A 754 -20.76 9.90 -5.53
CA GLY A 754 -19.55 10.71 -5.55
C GLY A 754 -19.59 11.81 -6.61
N LYS A 755 -18.42 12.39 -6.87
CA LYS A 755 -18.17 13.34 -7.95
C LYS A 755 -17.31 12.72 -9.04
N ALA A 756 -17.55 13.15 -10.27
CA ALA A 756 -16.72 12.93 -11.43
C ALA A 756 -17.19 13.89 -12.54
N GLN A 757 -16.29 14.38 -13.39
CA GLN A 757 -16.60 15.26 -14.53
C GLN A 757 -17.75 14.68 -15.37
N SER A 758 -18.73 15.51 -15.73
CA SER A 758 -19.89 15.13 -16.54
C SER A 758 -19.52 14.28 -17.76
N GLY A 759 -20.25 13.20 -17.98
CA GLY A 759 -20.04 12.25 -19.09
C GLY A 759 -18.97 11.18 -18.85
N SER A 760 -18.12 11.32 -17.81
CA SER A 760 -17.13 10.30 -17.43
C SER A 760 -17.80 8.97 -17.11
N THR A 761 -17.21 7.85 -17.52
CA THR A 761 -17.70 6.52 -17.14
C THR A 761 -17.19 6.18 -15.75
N VAL A 762 -18.10 5.81 -14.85
CA VAL A 762 -17.80 5.43 -13.46
C VAL A 762 -18.18 3.97 -13.25
N LYS A 763 -17.21 3.14 -12.85
CA LYS A 763 -17.32 1.68 -12.72
C LYS A 763 -16.88 1.24 -11.32
N VAL A 764 -17.78 0.67 -10.55
CA VAL A 764 -17.48 0.13 -9.21
C VAL A 764 -17.13 -1.35 -9.32
N MET A 765 -16.03 -1.76 -8.69
CA MET A 765 -15.49 -3.12 -8.75
C MET A 765 -15.14 -3.65 -7.35
N ASN A 766 -15.23 -4.97 -7.20
CA ASN A 766 -14.73 -5.74 -6.05
C ASN A 766 -13.77 -6.80 -6.61
N GLY A 767 -12.46 -6.62 -6.41
CA GLY A 767 -11.44 -7.31 -7.21
C GLY A 767 -11.67 -7.08 -8.72
N SER A 768 -11.58 -8.15 -9.51
CA SER A 768 -11.90 -8.13 -10.95
C SER A 768 -13.40 -8.02 -11.26
N LYS A 769 -14.29 -8.25 -10.29
CA LYS A 769 -15.73 -8.29 -10.51
C LYS A 769 -16.31 -6.88 -10.57
N THR A 770 -16.94 -6.54 -11.69
CA THR A 770 -17.74 -5.30 -11.82
C THR A 770 -19.04 -5.46 -11.04
N LEU A 771 -19.36 -4.49 -10.17
CA LEU A 771 -20.60 -4.43 -9.41
C LEU A 771 -21.67 -3.54 -10.04
N GLY A 772 -21.25 -2.51 -10.78
CA GLY A 772 -22.12 -1.59 -11.51
C GLY A 772 -21.33 -0.52 -12.26
N THR A 773 -21.95 0.06 -13.30
CA THR A 773 -21.37 1.10 -14.15
C THR A 773 -22.43 2.17 -14.46
N VAL A 774 -22.06 3.44 -14.43
CA VAL A 774 -22.90 4.58 -14.88
C VAL A 774 -22.04 5.61 -15.63
N LYS A 775 -22.67 6.65 -16.18
CA LYS A 775 -21.98 7.91 -16.50
C LYS A 775 -22.25 8.95 -15.44
N ALA A 776 -21.27 9.82 -15.19
CA ALA A 776 -21.44 11.01 -14.35
C ALA A 776 -22.41 12.01 -15.01
N ASP A 777 -23.22 12.68 -14.20
CA ASP A 777 -24.28 13.58 -14.64
C ASP A 777 -23.80 15.01 -14.93
N ALA A 778 -24.68 15.84 -15.47
CA ALA A 778 -24.40 17.24 -15.81
C ALA A 778 -24.11 18.14 -14.58
N LYS A 779 -24.13 17.61 -13.36
CA LYS A 779 -23.74 18.29 -12.12
C LYS A 779 -22.38 17.81 -11.59
N ASN A 780 -21.64 17.07 -12.40
CA ASN A 780 -20.39 16.38 -12.04
C ASN A 780 -20.57 15.39 -10.87
N THR A 781 -21.71 14.69 -10.79
CA THR A 781 -21.98 13.68 -9.76
C THR A 781 -22.32 12.31 -10.33
N PHE A 782 -22.15 11.25 -9.54
CA PHE A 782 -22.52 9.89 -9.93
C PHE A 782 -23.28 9.15 -8.83
N SER A 783 -24.04 8.13 -9.23
CA SER A 783 -24.84 7.27 -8.36
C SER A 783 -24.93 5.85 -8.93
N VAL A 784 -23.95 5.00 -8.62
CA VAL A 784 -23.86 3.61 -9.11
C VAL A 784 -24.64 2.69 -8.18
N ASN A 785 -25.71 2.06 -8.69
CA ASN A 785 -26.38 0.95 -8.00
C ASN A 785 -25.45 -0.28 -7.94
N ILE A 786 -25.30 -0.86 -6.74
CA ILE A 786 -24.52 -2.09 -6.50
C ILE A 786 -25.26 -3.03 -5.53
N PRO A 787 -24.93 -4.34 -5.51
CA PRO A 787 -25.30 -5.19 -4.38
C PRO A 787 -24.69 -4.67 -3.07
N ALA A 788 -25.40 -4.82 -1.95
CA ALA A 788 -24.86 -4.52 -0.62
C ALA A 788 -23.57 -5.34 -0.38
N GLN A 789 -22.54 -4.69 0.16
CA GLN A 789 -21.24 -5.30 0.45
C GLN A 789 -21.09 -5.55 1.96
N LYS A 790 -20.15 -6.42 2.36
CA LYS A 790 -19.79 -6.55 3.77
C LYS A 790 -19.10 -5.25 4.23
N ALA A 791 -19.13 -4.98 5.53
CA ALA A 791 -18.22 -3.99 6.10
C ALA A 791 -16.77 -4.40 5.81
N ASP A 792 -15.88 -3.41 5.80
CA ASP A 792 -14.42 -3.60 5.72
C ASP A 792 -13.96 -4.23 4.38
N THR A 793 -14.88 -4.30 3.41
CA THR A 793 -14.58 -4.65 2.01
C THR A 793 -14.00 -3.44 1.30
N VAL A 794 -12.88 -3.61 0.61
CA VAL A 794 -12.26 -2.58 -0.23
C VAL A 794 -12.83 -2.68 -1.65
N LEU A 795 -13.47 -1.63 -2.13
CA LEU A 795 -13.87 -1.50 -3.53
C LEU A 795 -12.88 -0.62 -4.29
N GLN A 796 -12.80 -0.83 -5.61
CA GLN A 796 -12.18 0.11 -6.53
C GLN A 796 -13.25 0.81 -7.37
N VAL A 797 -13.21 2.14 -7.40
CA VAL A 797 -14.08 2.97 -8.24
C VAL A 797 -13.23 3.55 -9.37
N VAL A 798 -13.34 2.94 -10.54
CA VAL A 798 -12.63 3.38 -11.74
C VAL A 798 -13.45 4.50 -12.40
N VAL A 799 -12.81 5.63 -12.69
CA VAL A 799 -13.39 6.76 -13.41
C VAL A 799 -12.55 7.06 -14.64
N THR A 800 -13.17 7.12 -15.81
CA THR A 800 -12.48 7.29 -17.10
C THR A 800 -13.18 8.30 -18.00
N ASN A 801 -12.42 9.22 -18.61
CA ASN A 801 -12.90 10.17 -19.62
C ASN A 801 -11.76 10.61 -20.56
N GLY A 802 -11.88 10.33 -21.85
CA GLY A 802 -10.81 10.58 -22.83
C GLY A 802 -9.50 9.89 -22.45
N LYS A 803 -8.42 10.67 -22.32
CA LYS A 803 -7.08 10.20 -21.88
C LYS A 803 -7.00 9.94 -20.36
N ALA A 804 -7.88 10.52 -19.55
CA ALA A 804 -7.78 10.49 -18.09
C ALA A 804 -8.47 9.24 -17.54
N SER A 805 -7.78 8.51 -16.65
CA SER A 805 -8.36 7.37 -15.94
C SER A 805 -7.73 7.21 -14.56
N THR A 806 -8.58 7.08 -13.53
CA THR A 806 -8.16 6.80 -12.15
C THR A 806 -8.86 5.55 -11.64
N SER A 807 -8.23 4.86 -10.69
CA SER A 807 -8.91 3.95 -9.76
C SER A 807 -8.82 4.54 -8.35
N ILE A 808 -9.97 4.75 -7.69
CA ILE A 808 -10.07 5.24 -6.31
C ILE A 808 -10.46 4.11 -5.37
N ARG A 809 -9.65 3.90 -4.33
CA ARG A 809 -9.93 3.01 -3.19
C ARG A 809 -11.14 3.52 -2.41
N ALA A 810 -12.11 2.64 -2.15
CA ALA A 810 -13.33 2.99 -1.42
C ALA A 810 -13.73 1.88 -0.44
N VAL A 811 -13.45 2.10 0.85
CA VAL A 811 -13.72 1.13 1.93
C VAL A 811 -15.19 1.20 2.35
N VAL A 812 -15.84 0.03 2.43
CA VAL A 812 -17.23 -0.10 2.87
C VAL A 812 -17.31 0.02 4.38
N GLN A 813 -17.84 1.12 4.90
CA GLN A 813 -17.89 1.36 6.34
C GLN A 813 -18.93 0.45 7.05
N LYS A 814 -18.69 0.18 8.34
CA LYS A 814 -19.64 -0.51 9.21
C LYS A 814 -20.91 0.33 9.40
N ALA A 815 -22.07 -0.23 9.06
CA ALA A 815 -23.33 0.49 9.14
C ALA A 815 -23.71 0.91 10.58
N PRO A 816 -24.49 2.00 10.76
CA PRO A 816 -25.07 2.39 12.04
C PRO A 816 -25.74 1.24 12.79
N ALA A 817 -25.55 1.20 14.12
CA ALA A 817 -26.24 0.24 14.97
C ALA A 817 -27.77 0.42 14.87
N LYS A 818 -28.49 -0.70 14.71
CA LYS A 818 -29.96 -0.70 14.63
C LYS A 818 -30.60 -0.24 15.95
N PRO A 819 -31.70 0.51 15.91
CA PRO A 819 -32.37 0.99 17.12
C PRO A 819 -33.01 -0.19 17.88
N ALA A 820 -32.96 -0.17 19.21
CA ALA A 820 -33.72 -1.11 20.04
C ALA A 820 -35.16 -0.60 20.19
N VAL A 821 -36.14 -1.33 19.66
CA VAL A 821 -37.53 -0.87 19.56
C VAL A 821 -38.42 -1.64 20.55
N LYS A 822 -39.28 -0.93 21.29
CA LYS A 822 -40.29 -1.55 22.15
C LYS A 822 -41.42 -2.17 21.31
N ALA A 823 -42.19 -3.08 21.90
CA ALA A 823 -43.37 -3.63 21.23
C ALA A 823 -44.38 -2.50 20.90
N VAL A 824 -45.03 -2.62 19.74
CA VAL A 824 -46.05 -1.68 19.25
C VAL A 824 -47.37 -2.44 19.12
N THR A 825 -48.48 -1.80 19.49
CA THR A 825 -49.83 -2.36 19.48
C THR A 825 -50.78 -1.53 18.62
N ASN A 826 -51.93 -2.08 18.25
CA ASN A 826 -52.96 -1.35 17.49
C ASN A 826 -53.64 -0.20 18.26
N LYS A 827 -53.28 0.03 19.52
CA LYS A 827 -53.65 1.23 20.30
C LYS A 827 -52.60 2.34 20.28
N ASP A 828 -51.35 2.03 19.92
CA ASP A 828 -50.24 2.98 20.06
C ASP A 828 -50.21 4.06 18.96
N GLU A 829 -49.90 5.28 19.37
CA GLU A 829 -49.66 6.44 18.48
C GLU A 829 -48.17 6.81 18.41
N TYR A 830 -47.29 6.00 19.01
CA TYR A 830 -45.85 6.25 19.05
C TYR A 830 -45.05 4.95 18.97
N VAL A 831 -43.99 4.95 18.16
CA VAL A 831 -42.93 3.96 18.27
C VAL A 831 -41.87 4.51 19.22
N THR A 832 -41.48 3.73 20.23
CA THR A 832 -40.51 4.16 21.25
C THR A 832 -39.40 3.13 21.44
N GLY A 833 -38.24 3.58 21.94
CA GLY A 833 -37.06 2.73 22.08
C GLY A 833 -35.79 3.55 22.34
N THR A 834 -34.64 2.96 22.01
CA THR A 834 -33.33 3.63 22.05
C THR A 834 -32.55 3.47 20.74
N SER A 835 -31.65 4.42 20.47
CA SER A 835 -30.69 4.43 19.37
C SER A 835 -29.43 5.19 19.82
N LYS A 836 -28.43 5.38 18.96
CA LYS A 836 -27.30 6.27 19.27
C LYS A 836 -27.81 7.73 19.34
N ALA A 837 -27.30 8.49 20.29
CA ALA A 837 -27.75 9.86 20.54
C ALA A 837 -27.73 10.73 19.28
N ASN A 838 -28.73 11.62 19.13
CA ASN A 838 -28.95 12.51 17.99
C ASN A 838 -29.24 11.83 16.62
N PHE A 839 -29.24 10.50 16.50
CA PHE A 839 -29.58 9.81 15.25
C PHE A 839 -31.08 9.97 14.94
N THR A 840 -31.41 10.09 13.65
CA THR A 840 -32.81 10.15 13.20
C THR A 840 -33.37 8.74 13.08
N VAL A 841 -34.37 8.40 13.87
CA VAL A 841 -35.09 7.12 13.79
C VAL A 841 -36.25 7.28 12.82
N ASN A 842 -36.28 6.45 11.79
CA ASN A 842 -37.30 6.42 10.75
C ASN A 842 -38.20 5.19 10.94
N VAL A 843 -39.51 5.38 10.84
CA VAL A 843 -40.50 4.30 10.83
C VAL A 843 -41.05 4.19 9.41
N LYS A 844 -40.94 3.00 8.82
CA LYS A 844 -41.36 2.68 7.45
C LYS A 844 -42.51 1.67 7.44
N ASN A 845 -43.40 1.77 6.47
CA ASN A 845 -44.51 0.83 6.28
C ASN A 845 -44.09 -0.45 5.51
N SER A 846 -45.04 -1.34 5.26
CA SER A 846 -44.85 -2.58 4.48
C SER A 846 -44.15 -2.35 3.13
N ALA A 847 -44.47 -1.26 2.43
CA ALA A 847 -43.87 -0.84 1.16
C ALA A 847 -42.54 -0.07 1.31
N LYS A 848 -41.88 -0.16 2.48
CA LYS A 848 -40.60 0.51 2.83
C LYS A 848 -40.61 2.05 2.76
N LYS A 849 -41.75 2.69 2.53
CA LYS A 849 -41.89 4.15 2.56
C LYS A 849 -41.87 4.64 4.02
N VAL A 850 -41.04 5.65 4.32
CA VAL A 850 -41.05 6.34 5.61
C VAL A 850 -42.42 6.98 5.84
N ILE A 851 -43.06 6.66 6.96
CA ILE A 851 -44.36 7.23 7.38
C ILE A 851 -44.21 8.21 8.54
N ALA A 852 -43.11 8.15 9.30
CA ALA A 852 -42.77 9.09 10.35
C ALA A 852 -41.27 9.00 10.71
N SER A 853 -40.74 10.06 11.33
CA SER A 853 -39.39 10.06 11.90
C SER A 853 -39.27 11.02 13.09
N ALA A 854 -38.26 10.80 13.93
CA ALA A 854 -37.86 11.70 15.01
C ALA A 854 -36.39 11.45 15.38
N LYS A 855 -35.69 12.44 15.94
CA LYS A 855 -34.35 12.21 16.51
C LYS A 855 -34.44 11.48 17.85
N ALA A 856 -33.45 10.63 18.12
CA ALA A 856 -33.12 10.20 19.47
C ALA A 856 -32.49 11.37 20.26
N ASP A 857 -32.79 11.46 21.55
CA ASP A 857 -32.27 12.50 22.44
C ASP A 857 -30.78 12.30 22.80
N ALA A 858 -30.23 13.17 23.65
CA ALA A 858 -28.84 13.10 24.11
C ALA A 858 -28.50 11.82 24.92
N LYS A 859 -29.52 11.12 25.44
CA LYS A 859 -29.39 9.82 26.14
C LYS A 859 -29.73 8.64 25.22
N GLY A 860 -30.01 8.90 23.95
CA GLY A 860 -30.35 7.89 22.95
C GLY A 860 -31.82 7.45 22.95
N ALA A 861 -32.68 7.97 23.81
CA ALA A 861 -34.10 7.58 23.82
C ALA A 861 -34.87 8.25 22.67
N PHE A 862 -35.82 7.55 22.05
CA PHE A 862 -36.63 8.10 20.95
C PHE A 862 -38.14 7.85 21.13
N LYS A 863 -38.93 8.74 20.53
CA LYS A 863 -40.40 8.69 20.47
C LYS A 863 -40.89 9.23 19.12
N VAL A 864 -41.06 8.35 18.13
CA VAL A 864 -41.57 8.70 16.80
C VAL A 864 -43.10 8.64 16.83
N LYS A 865 -43.80 9.74 16.54
CA LYS A 865 -45.27 9.75 16.44
C LYS A 865 -45.73 9.06 15.16
N ILE A 866 -46.69 8.15 15.25
CA ILE A 866 -47.29 7.42 14.12
C ILE A 866 -48.83 7.49 14.18
N PRO A 867 -49.54 7.42 13.04
CA PRO A 867 -50.96 7.09 13.08
C PRO A 867 -51.15 5.66 13.62
N LYS A 868 -52.27 5.39 14.30
CA LYS A 868 -52.59 4.04 14.79
C LYS A 868 -52.55 3.03 13.63
N GLN A 869 -51.86 1.92 13.84
CA GLN A 869 -51.71 0.86 12.84
C GLN A 869 -52.70 -0.27 13.13
N LYS A 870 -53.12 -0.99 12.09
CA LYS A 870 -53.87 -2.24 12.27
C LYS A 870 -52.96 -3.33 12.84
N GLU A 871 -53.53 -4.22 13.63
CA GLU A 871 -52.95 -5.51 13.99
C GLU A 871 -52.34 -6.24 12.79
N ASN A 872 -51.25 -6.98 13.04
CA ASN A 872 -50.45 -7.69 12.04
C ASN A 872 -49.76 -6.80 10.98
N THR A 873 -49.92 -5.47 11.02
CA THR A 873 -49.11 -4.56 10.20
C THR A 873 -47.64 -4.70 10.59
N VAL A 874 -46.75 -4.90 9.61
CA VAL A 874 -45.30 -4.93 9.83
C VAL A 874 -44.73 -3.53 9.57
N LEU A 875 -44.14 -2.96 10.62
CA LEU A 875 -43.31 -1.76 10.55
C LEU A 875 -41.84 -2.14 10.43
N TYR A 876 -41.08 -1.32 9.71
CA TYR A 876 -39.62 -1.42 9.62
C TYR A 876 -38.99 -0.15 10.20
N ILE A 877 -38.17 -0.29 11.24
CA ILE A 877 -37.58 0.83 11.95
C ILE A 877 -36.07 0.83 11.72
N THR A 878 -35.53 1.98 11.30
CA THR A 878 -34.11 2.20 11.05
C THR A 878 -33.62 3.44 11.79
N ALA A 879 -32.31 3.52 12.03
CA ALA A 879 -31.65 4.72 12.55
C ALA A 879 -30.68 5.27 11.50
N THR A 880 -30.60 6.60 11.41
CA THR A 880 -29.82 7.32 10.40
C THR A 880 -28.93 8.37 11.05
N ASN A 881 -27.65 8.38 10.71
CA ASN A 881 -26.69 9.36 11.25
C ASN A 881 -26.72 10.70 10.48
N SER A 882 -25.88 11.65 10.91
CA SER A 882 -25.67 12.96 10.25
C SER A 882 -25.28 12.83 8.76
N GLN A 883 -24.51 11.79 8.42
CA GLN A 883 -24.03 11.47 7.07
C GLN A 883 -25.10 10.78 6.19
N LYS A 884 -26.34 10.65 6.67
CA LYS A 884 -27.47 9.94 6.01
C LYS A 884 -27.21 8.45 5.76
N GLN A 885 -26.21 7.85 6.40
CA GLN A 885 -26.00 6.40 6.42
C GLN A 885 -27.07 5.77 7.33
N GLU A 886 -27.61 4.62 6.95
CA GLU A 886 -28.78 3.99 7.60
C GLU A 886 -28.42 2.61 8.19
N SER A 887 -28.99 2.30 9.36
CA SER A 887 -28.83 1.00 10.03
C SER A 887 -29.51 -0.16 9.30
N GLU A 888 -29.26 -1.38 9.75
CA GLU A 888 -30.20 -2.49 9.51
C GLU A 888 -31.61 -2.14 10.02
N GLU A 889 -32.63 -2.78 9.44
CA GLU A 889 -34.02 -2.62 9.87
C GLU A 889 -34.40 -3.54 11.03
N VAL A 890 -35.11 -3.00 12.03
CA VAL A 890 -35.86 -3.80 13.00
C VAL A 890 -37.29 -3.96 12.50
N LYS A 891 -37.73 -5.22 12.39
CA LYS A 891 -39.09 -5.60 12.00
C LYS A 891 -39.96 -5.66 13.25
N VAL A 892 -41.04 -4.87 13.30
CA VAL A 892 -42.01 -4.89 14.41
C VAL A 892 -43.40 -5.14 13.85
N THR A 893 -43.97 -6.30 14.19
CA THR A 893 -45.37 -6.62 13.91
C THR A 893 -46.25 -5.98 14.99
N VAL A 894 -47.22 -5.18 14.56
CA VAL A 894 -48.19 -4.51 15.43
C VAL A 894 -49.09 -5.55 16.09
N ARG A 895 -49.06 -5.63 17.42
CA ARG A 895 -49.85 -6.59 18.20
C ARG A 895 -51.29 -6.11 18.37
N ASP A 896 -52.23 -7.04 18.32
CA ASP A 896 -53.60 -6.75 18.73
C ASP A 896 -53.70 -6.74 20.25
N VAL A 897 -54.25 -5.66 20.80
CA VAL A 897 -54.60 -5.54 22.23
C VAL A 897 -56.02 -4.99 22.43
N ILE A 898 -56.86 -4.97 21.38
CA ILE A 898 -58.24 -4.51 21.42
C ILE A 898 -59.14 -5.70 21.72
N ALA A 899 -59.51 -5.86 23.00
CA ALA A 899 -60.50 -6.87 23.39
C ALA A 899 -61.83 -6.69 22.63
N PRO A 900 -62.49 -7.79 22.24
CA PRO A 900 -63.76 -7.74 21.54
C PRO A 900 -64.85 -7.11 22.41
N ASN A 901 -66.00 -6.82 21.81
CA ASN A 901 -67.14 -6.30 22.58
C ASN A 901 -67.68 -7.34 23.59
N ALA A 902 -68.32 -6.84 24.66
CA ALA A 902 -68.98 -7.70 25.64
C ALA A 902 -70.09 -8.55 24.97
N PRO A 903 -70.21 -9.86 25.25
CA PRO A 903 -71.18 -10.71 24.56
C PRO A 903 -72.61 -10.30 24.89
N LYS A 904 -73.49 -10.21 23.90
CA LYS A 904 -74.94 -10.09 24.13
C LYS A 904 -75.48 -11.48 24.45
N VAL A 905 -75.97 -11.67 25.67
CA VAL A 905 -76.50 -12.95 26.17
C VAL A 905 -78.03 -12.89 26.16
N ASN A 906 -78.68 -13.91 25.59
CA ASN A 906 -80.14 -14.03 25.68
C ASN A 906 -80.56 -14.38 27.12
N PRO A 907 -81.82 -14.13 27.54
CA PRO A 907 -82.33 -14.64 28.81
C PRO A 907 -82.11 -16.16 28.94
N VAL A 908 -81.72 -16.61 30.14
CA VAL A 908 -81.46 -18.01 30.48
C VAL A 908 -82.38 -18.41 31.62
N SER A 909 -83.04 -19.57 31.51
CA SER A 909 -83.83 -20.16 32.58
C SER A 909 -83.14 -21.35 33.24
N ASP A 910 -83.63 -21.74 34.42
CA ASP A 910 -83.17 -22.95 35.13
C ASP A 910 -83.52 -24.24 34.38
N ALA A 911 -84.48 -24.18 33.46
CA ALA A 911 -84.81 -25.27 32.55
C ALA A 911 -83.80 -25.45 31.40
N ASP A 912 -83.01 -24.42 31.05
CA ASP A 912 -82.16 -24.40 29.85
C ASP A 912 -80.86 -25.22 29.98
N THR A 913 -80.46 -25.83 28.87
CA THR A 913 -79.18 -26.54 28.69
C THR A 913 -78.23 -25.85 27.71
N THR A 914 -78.61 -24.67 27.19
CA THR A 914 -77.76 -23.87 26.29
C THR A 914 -77.86 -22.37 26.58
N ILE A 915 -76.73 -21.68 26.61
CA ILE A 915 -76.67 -20.21 26.60
C ILE A 915 -76.46 -19.75 25.16
N LYS A 916 -77.40 -18.98 24.62
CA LYS A 916 -77.34 -18.44 23.24
C LYS A 916 -77.15 -16.93 23.27
N GLY A 917 -76.55 -16.39 22.21
CA GLY A 917 -76.29 -14.95 22.12
C GLY A 917 -75.45 -14.56 20.90
N THR A 918 -74.92 -13.34 20.92
CA THR A 918 -73.96 -12.85 19.92
C THR A 918 -72.70 -12.27 20.57
N ALA A 919 -71.57 -12.49 19.92
CA ALA A 919 -70.26 -11.95 20.24
C ALA A 919 -69.58 -11.55 18.92
N GLU A 920 -68.31 -11.18 18.98
CA GLU A 920 -67.52 -10.95 17.76
C GLU A 920 -67.37 -12.24 16.94
N ALA A 921 -67.35 -12.13 15.61
CA ALA A 921 -67.26 -13.28 14.73
C ALA A 921 -65.98 -14.08 14.97
N ASN A 922 -66.08 -15.42 15.05
CA ASN A 922 -64.98 -16.33 15.37
C ASN A 922 -64.37 -16.21 16.79
N ALA A 923 -64.83 -15.29 17.65
CA ALA A 923 -64.34 -15.20 19.02
C ALA A 923 -64.73 -16.44 19.86
N SER A 924 -63.88 -16.85 20.81
CA SER A 924 -64.21 -17.92 21.75
C SER A 924 -64.99 -17.37 22.94
N VAL A 925 -66.20 -17.88 23.17
CA VAL A 925 -67.12 -17.39 24.21
C VAL A 925 -67.16 -18.39 25.36
N VAL A 926 -66.94 -17.90 26.58
CA VAL A 926 -66.81 -18.70 27.81
C VAL A 926 -67.89 -18.26 28.80
N ALA A 927 -68.59 -19.21 29.40
CA ALA A 927 -69.56 -18.98 30.48
C ALA A 927 -69.01 -19.49 31.82
N LYS A 928 -69.14 -18.68 32.87
CA LYS A 928 -68.63 -18.95 34.22
C LYS A 928 -69.68 -18.72 35.30
N VAL A 929 -69.62 -19.51 36.37
CA VAL A 929 -70.36 -19.33 37.62
C VAL A 929 -69.35 -19.43 38.77
N ASN A 930 -69.35 -18.47 39.69
CA ASN A 930 -68.37 -18.37 40.79
C ASN A 930 -66.92 -18.52 40.28
N ASN A 931 -66.59 -17.80 39.20
CA ASN A 931 -65.33 -17.83 38.44
C ASN A 931 -64.93 -19.18 37.79
N LYS A 932 -65.64 -20.28 38.08
CA LYS A 932 -65.43 -21.59 37.44
C LYS A 932 -66.13 -21.66 36.07
N GLU A 933 -65.46 -22.21 35.07
CA GLU A 933 -66.04 -22.45 33.74
C GLU A 933 -67.15 -23.52 33.80
N ILE A 934 -68.30 -23.21 33.20
CA ILE A 934 -69.45 -24.12 33.07
C ILE A 934 -69.73 -24.53 31.61
N GLY A 935 -69.06 -23.90 30.64
CA GLY A 935 -69.15 -24.21 29.23
C GLY A 935 -68.43 -23.17 28.36
N LYS A 936 -68.03 -23.59 27.15
CA LYS A 936 -67.31 -22.76 26.17
C LYS A 936 -67.78 -23.08 24.75
N ALA A 937 -67.72 -22.10 23.87
CA ALA A 937 -68.03 -22.22 22.44
C ALA A 937 -67.13 -21.30 21.60
N LYS A 938 -67.34 -21.33 20.27
CA LYS A 938 -66.83 -20.32 19.33
C LYS A 938 -68.02 -19.67 18.64
N ALA A 939 -68.01 -18.35 18.51
CA ALA A 939 -68.99 -17.64 17.70
C ALA A 939 -68.77 -17.94 16.22
N ASN A 940 -69.85 -18.09 15.45
CA ASN A 940 -69.74 -18.33 14.01
C ASN A 940 -69.33 -17.05 13.24
N ALA A 941 -69.19 -17.15 11.91
CA ALA A 941 -68.85 -16.01 11.05
C ALA A 941 -69.90 -14.86 11.06
N LYS A 942 -71.10 -15.10 11.60
CA LYS A 942 -72.17 -14.10 11.83
C LYS A 942 -72.23 -13.62 13.29
N GLY A 943 -71.22 -13.93 14.11
CA GLY A 943 -71.14 -13.56 15.52
C GLY A 943 -72.05 -14.35 16.47
N GLN A 944 -72.82 -15.32 15.98
CA GLN A 944 -73.77 -16.08 16.82
C GLN A 944 -73.06 -17.22 17.56
N TYR A 945 -73.41 -17.43 18.83
CA TYR A 945 -72.88 -18.56 19.63
C TYR A 945 -73.99 -19.33 20.37
N SER A 946 -73.69 -20.58 20.70
CA SER A 946 -74.50 -21.44 21.58
C SER A 946 -73.56 -22.27 22.45
N ILE A 947 -73.51 -21.99 23.75
CA ILE A 947 -72.71 -22.72 24.74
C ILE A 947 -73.59 -23.77 25.40
N THR A 948 -73.25 -25.05 25.27
CA THR A 948 -73.91 -26.13 26.03
C THR A 948 -73.49 -26.08 27.50
N ILE A 949 -74.46 -26.18 28.41
CA ILE A 949 -74.27 -26.13 29.87
C ILE A 949 -75.11 -27.21 30.57
N LYS A 950 -74.73 -27.58 31.80
CA LYS A 950 -75.67 -28.22 32.73
C LYS A 950 -76.68 -27.17 33.23
N LYS A 951 -77.92 -27.58 33.49
CA LYS A 951 -78.96 -26.72 34.10
C LYS A 951 -78.42 -26.02 35.35
N GLN A 952 -78.72 -24.74 35.49
CA GLN A 952 -78.29 -23.92 36.64
C GLN A 952 -79.49 -23.63 37.54
N LYS A 953 -79.26 -23.41 38.85
CA LYS A 953 -80.35 -23.07 39.77
C LYS A 953 -80.90 -21.67 39.46
N ALA A 954 -82.20 -21.46 39.64
CA ALA A 954 -82.82 -20.14 39.62
C ALA A 954 -82.05 -19.15 40.52
N GLY A 955 -81.92 -17.90 40.05
CA GLY A 955 -81.17 -16.83 40.73
C GLY A 955 -79.65 -16.87 40.55
N THR A 956 -79.07 -17.97 40.02
CA THR A 956 -77.62 -18.05 39.73
C THR A 956 -77.20 -16.95 38.76
N ALA A 957 -76.09 -16.26 39.06
CA ALA A 957 -75.47 -15.31 38.14
C ALA A 957 -74.45 -16.03 37.24
N ILE A 958 -74.67 -15.99 35.93
CA ILE A 958 -73.74 -16.50 34.92
C ILE A 958 -73.01 -15.32 34.28
N SER A 959 -71.68 -15.35 34.32
CA SER A 959 -70.79 -14.39 33.66
C SER A 959 -70.34 -14.94 32.31
N VAL A 960 -70.57 -14.19 31.22
CA VAL A 960 -70.17 -14.58 29.86
C VAL A 960 -69.17 -13.58 29.29
N THR A 961 -68.02 -14.08 28.84
CA THR A 961 -66.92 -13.30 28.23
C THR A 961 -66.57 -13.86 26.86
N ALA A 962 -66.10 -13.04 25.93
CA ALA A 962 -65.50 -13.49 24.67
C ALA A 962 -64.01 -13.17 24.63
N ALA A 963 -63.23 -14.00 23.95
CA ALA A 963 -61.83 -13.74 23.63
C ALA A 963 -61.61 -13.83 22.11
N ASP A 964 -60.84 -12.89 21.56
CA ASP A 964 -60.47 -12.85 20.14
C ASP A 964 -59.38 -13.89 19.79
N ALA A 965 -58.81 -13.80 18.58
CA ALA A 965 -57.72 -14.67 18.13
C ALA A 965 -56.36 -14.35 18.78
N ALA A 966 -56.18 -13.15 19.34
CA ALA A 966 -55.01 -12.75 20.12
C ALA A 966 -55.15 -13.09 21.62
N ASN A 967 -56.30 -13.60 22.04
CA ASN A 967 -56.74 -13.90 23.41
C ASN A 967 -57.06 -12.67 24.28
N ASN A 968 -57.24 -11.48 23.70
CA ASN A 968 -57.75 -10.34 24.47
C ASN A 968 -59.19 -10.65 24.90
N THR A 969 -59.47 -10.55 26.20
CA THR A 969 -60.77 -10.95 26.78
C THR A 969 -61.67 -9.73 27.02
N SER A 970 -62.91 -9.81 26.56
CA SER A 970 -63.91 -8.75 26.69
C SER A 970 -64.47 -8.60 28.12
N LYS A 971 -65.11 -7.46 28.38
CA LYS A 971 -65.89 -7.27 29.62
C LYS A 971 -66.98 -8.33 29.71
N ALA A 972 -67.19 -8.86 30.92
CA ALA A 972 -68.21 -9.85 31.18
C ALA A 972 -69.63 -9.24 31.08
N THR A 973 -70.52 -9.96 30.41
CA THR A 973 -71.98 -9.75 30.52
C THR A 973 -72.54 -10.75 31.54
N THR A 974 -73.25 -10.25 32.55
CA THR A 974 -73.88 -11.10 33.57
C THR A 974 -75.36 -11.27 33.31
N VAL A 975 -75.83 -12.52 33.23
CA VAL A 975 -77.25 -12.88 33.19
C VAL A 975 -77.63 -13.61 34.49
N LYS A 976 -78.78 -13.28 35.08
CA LYS A 976 -79.37 -14.06 36.17
C LYS A 976 -80.29 -15.12 35.59
N VAL A 977 -80.14 -16.35 36.05
CA VAL A 977 -80.97 -17.49 35.67
C VAL A 977 -82.39 -17.26 36.17
N SER A 978 -83.36 -17.11 35.26
CA SER A 978 -84.77 -16.96 35.60
C SER A 978 -85.38 -18.31 35.99
N ASP A 979 -86.29 -18.28 36.96
CA ASP A 979 -87.05 -19.45 37.36
C ASP A 979 -88.20 -19.75 36.39
N LYS A 980 -88.22 -20.96 35.83
CA LYS A 980 -89.25 -21.51 34.95
C LYS A 980 -89.70 -22.91 35.33
N THR A 981 -89.20 -23.49 36.42
CA THR A 981 -89.64 -24.82 36.88
C THR A 981 -90.92 -24.68 37.71
N PRO A 982 -92.05 -25.27 37.29
CA PRO A 982 -93.27 -25.21 38.10
C PRO A 982 -93.13 -26.00 39.40
N PRO A 983 -93.75 -25.52 40.51
CA PRO A 983 -93.73 -26.24 41.76
C PRO A 983 -94.42 -27.61 41.63
N VAL A 984 -94.02 -28.55 42.48
CA VAL A 984 -94.61 -29.91 42.49
C VAL A 984 -96.12 -29.83 42.78
N ALA A 985 -96.90 -30.67 42.11
CA ALA A 985 -98.36 -30.72 42.29
C ALA A 985 -98.72 -30.95 43.78
N PRO A 986 -99.62 -30.13 44.38
CA PRO A 986 -99.98 -30.27 45.79
C PRO A 986 -100.48 -31.66 46.13
N SER A 987 -99.97 -32.28 47.19
CA SER A 987 -100.66 -33.41 47.80
C SER A 987 -101.92 -32.90 48.49
N VAL A 988 -103.03 -33.63 48.36
CA VAL A 988 -104.34 -33.24 48.90
C VAL A 988 -104.84 -34.36 49.82
N ASN A 989 -105.07 -34.02 51.08
CA ASN A 989 -105.60 -34.93 52.10
C ASN A 989 -107.02 -35.41 51.73
N ALA A 990 -107.61 -36.30 52.52
CA ALA A 990 -109.03 -36.64 52.34
C ALA A 990 -109.91 -35.38 52.49
N VAL A 991 -110.92 -35.25 51.64
CA VAL A 991 -111.91 -34.16 51.68
C VAL A 991 -113.30 -34.78 51.60
N THR A 992 -114.12 -34.53 52.62
CA THR A 992 -115.46 -35.09 52.81
C THR A 992 -116.54 -34.01 52.67
N THR A 993 -117.82 -34.39 52.60
CA THR A 993 -118.95 -33.43 52.58
C THR A 993 -118.96 -32.48 53.79
N LYS A 994 -118.36 -32.90 54.91
CA LYS A 994 -118.25 -32.12 56.15
C LYS A 994 -117.09 -31.11 56.14
N SER A 995 -116.14 -31.22 55.22
CA SER A 995 -114.88 -30.46 55.23
C SER A 995 -115.06 -28.97 54.91
N THR A 996 -114.46 -28.09 55.72
CA THR A 996 -114.47 -26.62 55.59
C THR A 996 -113.11 -26.03 55.17
N ALA A 997 -112.11 -26.88 54.95
CA ALA A 997 -110.83 -26.52 54.37
C ALA A 997 -110.25 -27.69 53.56
N VAL A 998 -109.47 -27.38 52.53
CA VAL A 998 -108.60 -28.33 51.84
C VAL A 998 -107.20 -28.22 52.45
N THR A 999 -106.67 -29.33 52.94
CA THR A 999 -105.33 -29.39 53.56
C THR A 999 -104.42 -30.36 52.81
N GLY A 1000 -103.11 -30.17 52.95
CA GLY A 1000 -102.11 -31.03 52.33
C GLY A 1000 -100.71 -30.42 52.36
N LYS A 1001 -99.83 -30.88 51.47
CA LYS A 1001 -98.50 -30.30 51.27
C LYS A 1001 -98.33 -29.79 49.85
N ALA A 1002 -97.68 -28.64 49.71
CA ALA A 1002 -97.19 -28.08 48.46
C ALA A 1002 -95.76 -27.57 48.68
N GLU A 1003 -95.17 -26.92 47.68
CA GLU A 1003 -93.88 -26.26 47.86
C GLU A 1003 -93.97 -25.11 48.88
N ALA A 1004 -92.94 -24.93 49.69
CA ALA A 1004 -92.94 -23.95 50.78
C ALA A 1004 -93.08 -22.51 50.26
N ASN A 1005 -94.01 -21.75 50.84
CA ASN A 1005 -94.39 -20.38 50.41
C ASN A 1005 -95.08 -20.29 49.04
N ALA A 1006 -95.37 -21.40 48.36
CA ALA A 1006 -96.16 -21.38 47.13
C ALA A 1006 -97.66 -21.11 47.44
N THR A 1007 -98.31 -20.35 46.57
CA THR A 1007 -99.75 -20.02 46.68
C THR A 1007 -100.59 -21.18 46.17
N VAL A 1008 -101.25 -21.90 47.07
CA VAL A 1008 -102.11 -23.04 46.74
C VAL A 1008 -103.53 -22.55 46.47
N THR A 1009 -104.08 -22.89 45.32
CA THR A 1009 -105.42 -22.47 44.87
C THR A 1009 -106.29 -23.68 44.60
N VAL A 1010 -107.51 -23.68 45.15
CA VAL A 1010 -108.51 -24.73 44.96
C VAL A 1010 -109.56 -24.23 43.98
N THR A 1011 -109.86 -25.03 42.96
CA THR A 1011 -110.86 -24.71 41.93
C THR A 1011 -111.90 -25.83 41.78
N VAL A 1012 -113.11 -25.45 41.38
CA VAL A 1012 -114.19 -26.34 40.93
C VAL A 1012 -114.71 -25.79 39.60
N ASN A 1013 -114.84 -26.64 38.59
CA ASN A 1013 -115.25 -26.25 37.23
C ASN A 1013 -114.43 -25.05 36.70
N LYS A 1014 -113.11 -25.06 36.93
CA LYS A 1014 -112.13 -23.99 36.63
C LYS A 1014 -112.32 -22.67 37.40
N LYS A 1015 -113.37 -22.49 38.21
CA LYS A 1015 -113.58 -21.32 39.07
C LYS A 1015 -112.86 -21.51 40.40
N SER A 1016 -112.11 -20.52 40.87
CA SER A 1016 -111.50 -20.55 42.21
C SER A 1016 -112.55 -20.49 43.31
N ILE A 1017 -112.40 -21.35 44.32
CA ILE A 1017 -113.25 -21.41 45.53
C ILE A 1017 -112.47 -21.12 46.82
N GLY A 1018 -111.16 -20.87 46.72
CA GLY A 1018 -110.28 -20.53 47.82
C GLY A 1018 -108.80 -20.54 47.39
N SER A 1019 -107.96 -19.76 48.09
CA SER A 1019 -106.51 -19.75 47.91
C SER A 1019 -105.81 -19.44 49.24
N ALA A 1020 -104.62 -19.99 49.46
CA ALA A 1020 -103.77 -19.73 50.62
C ALA A 1020 -102.30 -20.10 50.32
N ALA A 1021 -101.35 -19.38 50.90
CA ALA A 1021 -99.94 -19.79 50.85
C ALA A 1021 -99.69 -21.05 51.69
N ALA A 1022 -98.84 -21.95 51.19
CA ALA A 1022 -98.22 -22.98 52.00
C ALA A 1022 -97.17 -22.35 52.94
N ASN A 1023 -97.06 -22.83 54.16
CA ASN A 1023 -96.08 -22.33 55.13
C ASN A 1023 -94.63 -22.74 54.77
N SER A 1024 -93.66 -22.31 55.57
CA SER A 1024 -92.23 -22.65 55.41
C SER A 1024 -91.92 -24.16 55.51
N LYS A 1025 -92.85 -24.97 56.02
CA LYS A 1025 -92.79 -26.45 56.06
C LYS A 1025 -93.60 -27.11 54.94
N GLY A 1026 -94.07 -26.34 53.95
CA GLY A 1026 -94.86 -26.79 52.81
C GLY A 1026 -96.32 -27.14 53.12
N GLN A 1027 -96.80 -26.96 54.36
CA GLN A 1027 -98.19 -27.29 54.72
C GLN A 1027 -99.13 -26.14 54.36
N TYR A 1028 -100.29 -26.46 53.77
CA TYR A 1028 -101.33 -25.47 53.45
C TYR A 1028 -102.69 -25.84 54.06
N SER A 1029 -103.54 -24.83 54.24
CA SER A 1029 -104.95 -24.97 54.60
C SER A 1029 -105.78 -23.90 53.88
N VAL A 1030 -106.42 -24.29 52.77
CA VAL A 1030 -107.29 -23.41 51.99
C VAL A 1030 -108.72 -23.53 52.52
N LYS A 1031 -109.22 -22.51 53.20
CA LYS A 1031 -110.63 -22.46 53.64
C LYS A 1031 -111.56 -22.51 52.42
N ILE A 1032 -112.60 -23.34 52.48
CA ILE A 1032 -113.63 -23.50 51.44
C ILE A 1032 -115.02 -23.64 52.07
N LYS A 1033 -116.07 -23.32 51.30
CA LYS A 1033 -117.43 -23.78 51.64
C LYS A 1033 -117.52 -25.29 51.46
N LYS A 1034 -118.33 -25.97 52.28
CA LYS A 1034 -118.62 -27.42 52.13
C LYS A 1034 -119.09 -27.73 50.71
N GLN A 1035 -118.70 -28.89 50.19
CA GLN A 1035 -118.94 -29.31 48.81
C GLN A 1035 -119.86 -30.53 48.76
N LYS A 1036 -120.56 -30.71 47.64
CA LYS A 1036 -121.41 -31.90 47.41
C LYS A 1036 -120.53 -33.13 47.19
N GLU A 1037 -121.02 -34.30 47.59
CA GLU A 1037 -120.38 -35.57 47.29
C GLU A 1037 -120.13 -35.72 45.76
N LYS A 1038 -119.06 -36.40 45.37
CA LYS A 1038 -118.58 -36.56 43.98
C LYS A 1038 -118.10 -35.27 43.29
N THR A 1039 -118.12 -34.10 43.94
CA THR A 1039 -117.47 -32.89 43.40
C THR A 1039 -115.97 -33.12 43.24
N VAL A 1040 -115.39 -32.80 42.09
CA VAL A 1040 -113.94 -32.88 41.86
C VAL A 1040 -113.30 -31.52 42.11
N LEU A 1041 -112.46 -31.45 43.15
CA LEU A 1041 -111.58 -30.32 43.41
C LEU A 1041 -110.34 -30.42 42.53
N SER A 1042 -109.91 -29.31 41.94
CA SER A 1042 -108.65 -29.20 41.20
C SER A 1042 -107.74 -28.21 41.94
N VAL A 1043 -106.63 -28.72 42.49
CA VAL A 1043 -105.73 -27.99 43.38
C VAL A 1043 -104.37 -27.76 42.72
N THR A 1044 -103.97 -26.51 42.56
CA THR A 1044 -102.64 -26.11 42.01
C THR A 1044 -101.84 -25.30 43.03
N ALA A 1045 -100.51 -25.33 42.93
CA ALA A 1045 -99.62 -24.40 43.58
C ALA A 1045 -99.03 -23.42 42.55
N LYS A 1046 -98.75 -22.20 42.98
CA LYS A 1046 -98.03 -21.18 42.20
C LYS A 1046 -96.82 -20.69 42.98
N ASP A 1047 -95.64 -20.75 42.41
CA ASP A 1047 -94.40 -20.33 43.06
C ASP A 1047 -94.24 -18.79 43.10
N LYS A 1048 -93.09 -18.33 43.62
CA LYS A 1048 -92.73 -16.91 43.69
C LYS A 1048 -92.38 -16.30 42.31
N ALA A 1049 -92.03 -17.13 41.33
CA ALA A 1049 -91.74 -16.75 39.95
C ALA A 1049 -92.99 -16.72 39.04
N ASN A 1050 -94.15 -17.09 39.59
CA ASN A 1050 -95.45 -17.26 38.94
C ASN A 1050 -95.62 -18.52 38.06
N ASN A 1051 -94.71 -19.50 38.11
CA ASN A 1051 -94.97 -20.78 37.45
C ASN A 1051 -96.03 -21.57 38.26
N THR A 1052 -96.87 -22.34 37.57
CA THR A 1052 -98.04 -23.01 38.17
C THR A 1052 -97.94 -24.52 38.00
N SER A 1053 -98.11 -25.27 39.10
CA SER A 1053 -98.01 -26.73 39.14
C SER A 1053 -99.00 -27.42 38.20
N LYS A 1054 -98.76 -28.70 37.92
CA LYS A 1054 -99.85 -29.60 37.51
C LYS A 1054 -100.92 -29.61 38.62
N ALA A 1055 -102.18 -29.75 38.23
CA ALA A 1055 -103.29 -29.80 39.18
C ALA A 1055 -103.44 -31.20 39.78
N THR A 1056 -103.65 -31.27 41.09
CA THR A 1056 -104.07 -32.50 41.76
C THR A 1056 -105.59 -32.52 41.85
N ALA A 1057 -106.20 -33.55 41.26
CA ALA A 1057 -107.63 -33.80 41.38
C ALA A 1057 -107.94 -34.50 42.72
N LYS A 1058 -108.99 -34.04 43.42
CA LYS A 1058 -109.53 -34.70 44.61
C LYS A 1058 -111.04 -34.74 44.59
N THR A 1059 -111.61 -35.94 44.45
CA THR A 1059 -113.06 -36.15 44.58
C THR A 1059 -113.49 -36.05 46.04
N VAL A 1060 -114.56 -35.29 46.30
CA VAL A 1060 -115.18 -35.16 47.62
C VAL A 1060 -115.97 -36.44 47.92
N THR A 1061 -115.56 -37.17 48.95
CA THR A 1061 -116.27 -38.35 49.48
C THR A 1061 -117.33 -37.94 50.50
N LYS A 1062 -118.11 -38.89 50.99
CA LYS A 1062 -119.09 -38.69 52.07
C LYS A 1062 -118.43 -38.06 53.31
#